data_AF-M6D7C1-F1
#
_entry.id   AF-M6D7C1-F1
#
_cell.length_a   1.000
_cell.length_b   1.000
_cell.length_c   1.000
_cell.angle_alpha   90.00
_cell.angle_beta   90.00
_cell.angle_gamma   90.00
#
_symmetry.space_group_name_H-M   'P 1'
#
loop_
_entity.id
_entity.type
_entity.pdbx_description
1 polymer ?
#
loop_
_entity_poly.entity_id
_entity_poly.type
_entity_poly.pdbx_seq_one_letter_code
_entity_poly.pdbx_strand_id
1 'polypeptide(L)'
;MDPLFFNFYSFGSILIVLYFLYAGFFFLTIKERSMAAFHLGVCGLTTVFHNVGYFWGFISFDESTIFHRVIAIAGPLMSFTQLVGFFIYFPEPRKKGILPGLIFYWLLYLGVLVVTGYYIFICWDAPRSFVPGSHYWDYEAHVFYSYFIYIILFYEACYLVIGIWKAIIEKGKERRSVIYILLSYAVITVVPGILNALSRNGSVARATYQQSFNLGMVTGMFLIMIVYVNATKERTTILNRIIGVSLATFFVCYQLVGYSILNGYERSYDEMKKRDSSIAVMEEKNPQGLAYIVSYDPEKGEFRSERGNKDPRFKKEDELEVRFFREKQRISNLGSLPAKERLEKTEKILESSPNDFKAYAIGVLAFLKSKNNETVKDSDMEDYFRGIYGKLNIIRNKYSRLPDRKKQKSIEGLLFSPDIGLSETLAYVKQSAVQAVNSNKSAEQVSKIVLNSLAPIHFAGERIYRGTRIYSPSDPKPVMYLSYYFLPNPNGKIYEVGFEYKDYRIFHHDPSFILVASMVLTFFVIVIGFRFFFQNAIVVPMDEVVVGLTEVNSGNLDYRLTPRVEDEIGFIARSFNKMARSIQAAKKRLQEYADELEEKVKDRTKELEKTLEEVRELKQQQDGDYFLTSLLIKPLGANKAVSENVKVDFLIEQKKKFSFRRFNDEIGGDMNISNQITLRGQRYIVFLNADAMGKSMQGAGGALVLGAVCESIIERTRIVGSMKEQSPERWLKNAFIELHKVFESFEGSMLVSSVIGLIDENSGTLYYINAEHPWTVLYRDGKADFIERDLMFRKLGTTGMDGKISVKTFQLLPGDIIIAGSDGRDDILIGNDEEGARIINDDEKLFLRLIEEGKGELSIIYESIKKVGSLTDDLSLVRISFKEEGGIERIQEKEKIRQLLKKAKEKSQNKNIEEALSLLEEADSIDDRLPEVKKGLLKYHIRLKNYSKASQFAEEYLNIRPVDKEILFIASYVARRARQFQKAQDFGERLLLREPEHIRNLINLSRISIALRNYERAKEHLREAHRLEPENSQVQKIKQALDKI
;
A
#
# COMPACT_ATOMS: atom_id res chain seq x y z
N MET A 1 11.14 11.57 46.45
CA MET A 1 11.36 10.63 45.33
C MET A 1 10.89 11.35 44.07
N ASP A 2 11.80 11.71 43.19
CA ASP A 2 11.46 12.51 42.01
C ASP A 2 10.67 11.66 40.99
N PRO A 3 9.50 12.13 40.50
CA PRO A 3 8.67 11.33 39.61
C PRO A 3 9.36 11.15 38.25
N LEU A 4 9.25 9.96 37.67
CA LEU A 4 9.59 9.74 36.27
C LEU A 4 8.53 10.42 35.39
N PHE A 5 8.95 11.29 34.47
CA PHE A 5 8.08 12.08 33.59
C PHE A 5 8.23 11.64 32.13
N PHE A 6 7.35 10.72 31.71
CA PHE A 6 7.16 10.39 30.29
C PHE A 6 6.78 11.62 29.45
N ASN A 7 7.24 11.61 28.22
CA ASN A 7 7.05 12.63 27.20
C ASN A 7 7.19 11.99 25.81
N PHE A 8 7.00 12.78 24.75
CA PHE A 8 7.12 12.35 23.36
C PHE A 8 8.45 11.63 23.04
N TYR A 9 9.58 12.10 23.58
CA TYR A 9 10.88 11.50 23.32
C TYR A 9 11.03 10.14 24.01
N SER A 10 10.63 10.03 25.28
CA SER A 10 10.65 8.75 26.00
C SER A 10 9.70 7.72 25.39
N PHE A 11 8.52 8.15 24.90
CA PHE A 11 7.57 7.31 24.17
C PHE A 11 8.21 6.74 22.89
N GLY A 12 8.83 7.61 22.09
CA GLY A 12 9.54 7.24 20.88
C GLY A 12 10.69 6.25 21.11
N SER A 13 11.46 6.45 22.18
CA SER A 13 12.55 5.54 22.55
C SER A 13 12.05 4.17 22.96
N ILE A 14 10.99 4.06 23.78
CA ILE A 14 10.39 2.74 24.13
C ILE A 14 9.88 2.04 22.88
N LEU A 15 9.24 2.76 21.97
CA LEU A 15 8.69 2.18 20.73
C LEU A 15 9.79 1.48 19.92
N ILE A 16 10.95 2.13 19.75
CA ILE A 16 12.11 1.53 19.08
C ILE A 16 12.65 0.36 19.91
N VAL A 17 12.78 0.51 21.23
CA VAL A 17 13.27 -0.57 22.12
C VAL A 17 12.44 -1.84 21.94
N LEU A 18 11.12 -1.75 22.04
CA LEU A 18 10.24 -2.91 21.93
C LEU A 18 10.36 -3.59 20.56
N TYR A 19 10.40 -2.81 19.47
CA TYR A 19 10.47 -3.36 18.12
C TYR A 19 11.81 -4.02 17.82
N PHE A 20 12.92 -3.36 18.17
CA PHE A 20 14.25 -3.90 17.96
C PHE A 20 14.60 -5.02 18.93
N LEU A 21 13.98 -5.06 20.12
CA LEU A 21 14.07 -6.20 21.02
C LEU A 21 13.44 -7.44 20.36
N TYR A 22 12.23 -7.31 19.83
CA TYR A 22 11.59 -8.38 19.07
C TYR A 22 12.43 -8.79 17.85
N ALA A 23 12.86 -7.83 17.03
CA ALA A 23 13.65 -8.12 15.84
C ALA A 23 15.00 -8.78 16.18
N GLY A 24 15.68 -8.31 17.22
CA GLY A 24 16.92 -8.90 17.73
C GLY A 24 16.73 -10.36 18.14
N PHE A 25 15.70 -10.64 18.95
CA PHE A 25 15.36 -12.02 19.32
C PHE A 25 14.93 -12.86 18.12
N PHE A 26 14.18 -12.29 17.18
CA PHE A 26 13.76 -12.97 15.97
C PHE A 26 14.95 -13.54 15.20
N PHE A 27 16.00 -12.74 14.94
CA PHE A 27 17.19 -13.23 14.23
C PHE A 27 18.04 -14.19 15.08
N LEU A 28 18.14 -13.94 16.40
CA LEU A 28 18.96 -14.79 17.28
C LEU A 28 18.35 -16.17 17.53
N THR A 29 17.03 -16.32 17.36
CA THR A 29 16.27 -17.55 17.59
C THR A 29 16.01 -18.38 16.31
N ILE A 30 16.54 -17.96 15.16
CA ILE A 30 16.47 -18.75 13.92
C ILE A 30 17.20 -20.08 14.13
N LYS A 31 16.54 -21.19 13.73
CA LYS A 31 17.13 -22.54 13.79
C LYS A 31 18.22 -22.65 12.72
N GLU A 32 19.41 -23.13 13.11
CA GLU A 32 20.59 -23.18 12.23
C GLU A 32 21.00 -21.79 11.68
N ARG A 33 20.92 -20.76 12.54
CA ARG A 33 21.23 -19.37 12.17
C ARG A 33 22.60 -19.22 11.48
N SER A 34 22.64 -18.45 10.41
CA SER A 34 23.88 -17.97 9.81
C SER A 34 24.55 -16.91 10.67
N MET A 35 25.84 -16.66 10.39
CA MET A 35 26.56 -15.53 10.97
C MET A 35 25.95 -14.18 10.55
N ALA A 36 25.32 -14.10 9.36
CA ALA A 36 24.60 -12.90 8.93
C ALA A 36 23.38 -12.64 9.83
N ALA A 37 22.56 -13.65 10.12
CA ALA A 37 21.45 -13.54 11.08
C ALA A 37 21.96 -13.15 12.47
N PHE A 38 23.06 -13.75 12.94
CA PHE A 38 23.67 -13.39 14.22
C PHE A 38 24.02 -11.90 14.29
N HIS A 39 24.72 -11.36 13.28
CA HIS A 39 25.08 -9.95 13.24
C HIS A 39 23.86 -9.01 13.18
N LEU A 40 22.80 -9.37 12.45
CA LEU A 40 21.53 -8.62 12.48
C LEU A 40 20.87 -8.65 13.86
N GLY A 41 20.87 -9.81 14.51
CA GLY A 41 20.34 -9.98 15.85
C GLY A 41 21.07 -9.13 16.89
N VAL A 42 22.41 -9.16 16.87
CA VAL A 42 23.24 -8.34 17.76
C VAL A 42 23.11 -6.86 17.42
N CYS A 43 23.02 -6.48 16.14
CA CYS A 43 22.71 -5.10 15.72
C CYS A 43 21.37 -4.63 16.30
N GLY A 44 20.37 -5.52 16.35
CA GLY A 44 19.11 -5.29 17.04
C GLY A 44 19.31 -4.94 18.51
N LEU A 45 20.07 -5.77 19.24
CA LEU A 45 20.34 -5.57 20.67
C LEU A 45 21.21 -4.34 20.97
N THR A 46 22.21 -4.02 20.15
CA THR A 46 23.00 -2.78 20.31
C THR A 46 22.16 -1.54 20.07
N THR A 47 21.18 -1.63 19.17
CA THR A 47 20.19 -0.57 18.93
C THR A 47 19.22 -0.44 20.10
N VAL A 48 18.81 -1.55 20.73
CA VAL A 48 18.05 -1.51 22.00
C VAL A 48 18.86 -0.82 23.08
N PHE A 49 20.13 -1.21 23.28
CA PHE A 49 21.03 -0.58 24.24
C PHE A 49 21.12 0.94 24.04
N HIS A 50 21.29 1.39 22.79
CA HIS A 50 21.29 2.80 22.43
C HIS A 50 20.01 3.53 22.86
N ASN A 51 18.83 2.96 22.53
CA ASN A 51 17.54 3.60 22.77
C ASN A 51 17.09 3.52 24.24
N VAL A 52 17.55 2.52 25.00
CA VAL A 52 17.40 2.50 26.47
C VAL A 52 18.16 3.65 27.10
N GLY A 53 19.35 3.98 26.58
CA GLY A 53 20.07 5.20 26.95
C GLY A 53 19.22 6.45 26.71
N TYR A 54 18.71 6.64 25.49
CA TYR A 54 17.83 7.79 25.19
C TYR A 54 16.60 7.84 26.09
N PHE A 55 15.95 6.70 26.32
CA PHE A 55 14.83 6.60 27.25
C PHE A 55 15.20 7.10 28.65
N TRP A 56 16.31 6.61 29.22
CA TRP A 56 16.83 7.09 30.51
C TRP A 56 17.11 8.59 30.52
N GLY A 57 17.66 9.12 29.42
CA GLY A 57 17.95 10.54 29.25
C GLY A 57 16.71 11.45 29.27
N PHE A 58 15.54 10.94 28.88
CA PHE A 58 14.32 11.75 28.72
C PHE A 58 13.32 11.63 29.85
N ILE A 59 13.35 10.55 30.64
CA ILE A 59 12.32 10.28 31.66
C ILE A 59 12.46 11.13 32.91
N SER A 60 13.60 11.75 33.14
CA SER A 60 13.81 12.63 34.29
C SER A 60 14.56 13.88 33.87
N PHE A 61 14.40 14.94 34.65
CA PHE A 61 15.26 16.12 34.56
C PHE A 61 16.30 16.13 35.69
N ASP A 62 16.44 15.03 36.43
CA ASP A 62 17.57 14.84 37.34
C ASP A 62 18.89 14.71 36.58
N GLU A 63 19.92 15.31 37.13
CA GLU A 63 21.25 15.42 36.54
C GLU A 63 21.91 14.05 36.28
N SER A 64 21.61 13.02 37.09
CA SER A 64 22.14 11.67 36.90
C SER A 64 21.78 11.06 35.54
N THR A 65 20.74 11.57 34.87
CA THR A 65 20.38 11.12 33.52
C THR A 65 21.42 11.50 32.47
N ILE A 66 22.33 12.44 32.72
CA ILE A 66 23.40 12.86 31.79
C ILE A 66 24.30 11.69 31.33
N PHE A 67 24.44 10.65 32.16
CA PHE A 67 25.23 9.46 31.81
C PHE A 67 24.70 8.71 30.59
N HIS A 68 23.43 8.93 30.20
CA HIS A 68 22.92 8.38 28.94
C HIS A 68 23.74 8.80 27.72
N ARG A 69 24.46 9.92 27.78
CA ARG A 69 25.29 10.41 26.68
C ARG A 69 26.42 9.43 26.34
N VAL A 70 26.97 8.72 27.31
CA VAL A 70 27.97 7.67 27.07
C VAL A 70 27.38 6.56 26.21
N ILE A 71 26.16 6.13 26.52
CA ILE A 71 25.40 5.14 25.74
C ILE A 71 25.04 5.68 24.35
N ALA A 72 24.68 6.96 24.26
CA ALA A 72 24.34 7.62 23.01
C ALA A 72 25.53 7.73 22.03
N ILE A 73 26.77 7.80 22.55
CA ILE A 73 28.00 7.82 21.76
C ILE A 73 28.40 6.39 21.33
N ALA A 74 28.41 5.44 22.25
CA ALA A 74 28.85 4.07 21.96
C ALA A 74 27.84 3.30 21.07
N GLY A 75 26.55 3.40 21.39
CA GLY A 75 25.48 2.58 20.79
C GLY A 75 25.43 2.59 19.26
N PRO A 76 25.40 3.75 18.57
CA PRO A 76 25.34 3.82 17.12
C PRO A 76 26.57 3.20 16.47
N LEU A 77 27.77 3.46 17.02
CA LEU A 77 29.02 2.90 16.49
C LEU A 77 29.04 1.37 16.62
N MET A 78 28.52 0.82 17.72
CA MET A 78 28.34 -0.63 17.88
C MET A 78 27.39 -1.20 16.82
N SER A 79 26.23 -0.56 16.61
CA SER A 79 25.26 -1.01 15.59
C SER A 79 25.87 -0.97 14.18
N PHE A 80 26.53 0.12 13.78
CA PHE A 80 27.20 0.22 12.48
C PHE A 80 28.31 -0.82 12.31
N THR A 81 29.04 -1.14 13.37
CA THR A 81 30.06 -2.19 13.35
C THR A 81 29.42 -3.57 13.11
N GLN A 82 28.25 -3.84 13.72
CA GLN A 82 27.48 -5.06 13.44
C GLN A 82 26.96 -5.11 12.00
N LEU A 83 26.64 -3.98 11.38
CA LEU A 83 26.28 -3.92 9.95
C LEU A 83 27.45 -4.28 9.03
N VAL A 84 28.66 -3.85 9.38
CA VAL A 84 29.88 -4.28 8.69
C VAL A 84 30.01 -5.80 8.77
N GLY A 85 29.86 -6.38 9.97
CA GLY A 85 29.83 -7.82 10.17
C GLY A 85 28.78 -8.52 9.30
N PHE A 86 27.56 -7.98 9.28
CA PHE A 86 26.47 -8.50 8.45
C PHE A 86 26.83 -8.57 6.96
N PHE A 87 27.31 -7.47 6.35
CA PHE A 87 27.64 -7.44 4.91
C PHE A 87 28.89 -8.26 4.55
N ILE A 88 29.78 -8.57 5.50
CA ILE A 88 30.87 -9.52 5.29
C ILE A 88 30.31 -10.92 5.02
N TYR A 89 29.34 -11.35 5.83
CA TYR A 89 28.77 -12.70 5.77
C TYR A 89 27.61 -12.86 4.80
N PHE A 90 26.83 -11.82 4.54
CA PHE A 90 25.68 -11.85 3.63
C PHE A 90 26.07 -11.56 2.17
N PRO A 91 25.42 -12.15 1.16
CA PRO A 91 24.50 -13.30 1.22
C PRO A 91 25.21 -14.61 1.57
N GLU A 92 26.40 -14.83 0.98
CA GLU A 92 27.32 -15.89 1.35
C GLU A 92 28.73 -15.33 1.62
N PRO A 93 29.48 -15.93 2.58
CA PRO A 93 30.80 -15.45 2.95
C PRO A 93 31.85 -15.89 1.90
N ARG A 94 32.66 -14.95 1.39
CA ARG A 94 33.73 -15.27 0.42
C ARG A 94 35.06 -15.57 1.11
N LYS A 95 35.58 -16.80 0.92
CA LYS A 95 36.83 -17.29 1.54
C LYS A 95 38.01 -16.31 1.47
N LYS A 96 38.23 -15.60 0.36
CA LYS A 96 39.36 -14.66 0.19
C LYS A 96 39.17 -13.29 0.88
N GLY A 97 37.94 -12.88 1.22
CA GLY A 97 37.62 -11.56 1.78
C GLY A 97 37.23 -11.56 3.27
N ILE A 98 37.00 -12.73 3.87
CA ILE A 98 36.53 -12.85 5.26
C ILE A 98 37.60 -12.39 6.27
N LEU A 99 38.84 -12.87 6.15
CA LEU A 99 39.91 -12.56 7.11
C LEU A 99 40.21 -11.05 7.21
N PRO A 100 40.49 -10.33 6.09
CA PRO A 100 40.68 -8.88 6.17
C PRO A 100 39.42 -8.14 6.63
N GLY A 101 38.22 -8.61 6.26
CA GLY A 101 36.95 -8.05 6.75
C GLY A 101 36.77 -8.19 8.26
N LEU A 102 37.14 -9.34 8.84
CA LEU A 102 37.05 -9.59 10.28
C LEU A 102 38.07 -8.77 11.08
N ILE A 103 39.30 -8.62 10.56
CA ILE A 103 40.29 -7.72 11.17
C ILE A 103 39.74 -6.29 11.20
N PHE A 104 39.17 -5.83 10.08
CA PHE A 104 38.56 -4.50 10.01
C PHE A 104 37.37 -4.34 10.98
N TYR A 105 36.50 -5.34 11.08
CA TYR A 105 35.40 -5.38 12.04
C TYR A 105 35.88 -5.22 13.50
N TRP A 106 36.93 -5.93 13.90
CA TRP A 106 37.49 -5.80 15.25
C TRP A 106 38.20 -4.46 15.49
N LEU A 107 38.86 -3.90 14.47
CA LEU A 107 39.42 -2.55 14.53
C LEU A 107 38.34 -1.48 14.74
N LEU A 108 37.17 -1.63 14.13
CA LEU A 108 36.02 -0.76 14.40
C LEU A 108 35.56 -0.88 15.86
N TYR A 109 35.49 -2.09 16.42
CA TYR A 109 35.18 -2.28 17.84
C TYR A 109 36.21 -1.64 18.79
N LEU A 110 37.50 -1.75 18.47
CA LEU A 110 38.55 -1.03 19.19
C LEU A 110 38.34 0.49 19.09
N GLY A 111 37.96 0.97 17.90
CA GLY A 111 37.58 2.37 17.68
C GLY A 111 36.42 2.81 18.57
N VAL A 112 35.38 1.98 18.75
CA VAL A 112 34.28 2.27 19.68
C VAL A 112 34.79 2.48 21.10
N LEU A 113 35.67 1.60 21.59
CA LEU A 113 36.26 1.70 22.94
C LEU A 113 37.10 2.96 23.10
N VAL A 114 37.96 3.27 22.13
CA VAL A 114 38.82 4.47 22.15
C VAL A 114 37.99 5.75 22.14
N VAL A 115 37.02 5.86 21.23
CA VAL A 115 36.15 7.05 21.11
C VAL A 115 35.31 7.25 22.37
N THR A 116 34.75 6.17 22.93
CA THR A 116 33.95 6.23 24.14
C THR A 116 34.80 6.58 25.36
N GLY A 117 35.98 5.98 25.51
CA GLY A 117 36.92 6.30 26.59
C GLY A 117 37.40 7.76 26.52
N TYR A 118 37.72 8.25 25.32
CA TYR A 118 38.09 9.65 25.11
C TYR A 118 36.93 10.61 25.44
N TYR A 119 35.70 10.25 25.08
CA TYR A 119 34.51 11.03 25.43
C TYR A 119 34.31 11.13 26.95
N ILE A 120 34.43 10.01 27.67
CA ILE A 120 34.33 9.98 29.14
C ILE A 120 35.41 10.87 29.76
N PHE A 121 36.65 10.79 29.27
CA PHE A 121 37.76 11.61 29.76
C PHE A 121 37.49 13.11 29.58
N ILE A 122 37.02 13.56 28.42
CA ILE A 122 36.69 14.98 28.19
C ILE A 122 35.51 15.43 29.05
N CYS A 123 34.51 14.57 29.26
CA CYS A 123 33.29 14.95 29.97
C CYS A 123 33.44 14.99 31.49
N TRP A 124 34.54 14.46 32.04
CA TRP A 124 34.75 14.36 33.49
C TRP A 124 34.59 15.71 34.21
N ASP A 125 35.23 16.75 33.67
CA ASP A 125 35.19 18.12 34.21
C ASP A 125 34.43 19.12 33.31
N ALA A 126 33.69 18.63 32.30
CA ALA A 126 32.98 19.50 31.37
C ALA A 126 31.75 20.15 32.04
N PRO A 127 31.48 21.44 31.75
CA PRO A 127 30.24 22.08 32.19
C PRO A 127 29.01 21.32 31.68
N ARG A 128 27.95 21.34 32.49
CA ARG A 128 26.72 20.61 32.22
C ARG A 128 25.67 21.58 31.70
N SER A 129 24.90 21.15 30.73
CA SER A 129 23.77 21.90 30.23
C SER A 129 22.53 21.05 30.13
N PHE A 130 21.40 21.65 30.49
CA PHE A 130 20.10 21.06 30.17
C PHE A 130 19.60 21.70 28.88
N VAL A 131 18.94 20.92 28.03
CA VAL A 131 18.33 21.41 26.78
C VAL A 131 16.81 21.50 26.95
N PRO A 132 16.26 22.68 27.33
CA PRO A 132 14.82 22.87 27.46
C PRO A 132 14.11 22.59 26.12
N GLY A 133 12.93 21.98 26.19
CA GLY A 133 12.15 21.54 25.03
C GLY A 133 12.58 20.20 24.41
N SER A 134 13.79 19.70 24.71
CA SER A 134 14.22 18.33 24.33
C SER A 134 14.37 17.38 25.54
N HIS A 135 14.26 17.91 26.76
CA HIS A 135 14.15 17.16 28.02
C HIS A 135 15.35 16.29 28.39
N TYR A 136 16.57 16.68 28.01
CA TYR A 136 17.77 15.90 28.33
C TYR A 136 18.94 16.77 28.77
N TRP A 137 19.85 16.13 29.51
CA TRP A 137 21.13 16.67 29.95
C TRP A 137 22.25 16.40 28.95
N ASP A 138 23.11 17.38 28.72
CA ASP A 138 24.26 17.30 27.83
C ASP A 138 25.53 17.86 28.48
N TYR A 139 26.69 17.49 27.94
CA TYR A 139 27.99 18.06 28.30
C TYR A 139 28.36 19.15 27.28
N GLU A 140 28.98 20.23 27.75
CA GLU A 140 29.49 21.32 26.90
C GLU A 140 30.80 20.93 26.15
N ALA A 141 30.78 19.78 25.46
CA ALA A 141 31.90 19.21 24.71
C ALA A 141 31.79 19.50 23.19
N HIS A 142 31.60 20.77 22.80
CA HIS A 142 31.33 21.17 21.41
C HIS A 142 32.39 20.72 20.39
N VAL A 143 33.66 20.75 20.79
CA VAL A 143 34.78 20.33 19.92
C VAL A 143 34.67 18.84 19.62
N PHE A 144 34.45 18.01 20.64
CA PHE A 144 34.24 16.58 20.47
C PHE A 144 33.06 16.31 19.53
N TYR A 145 31.91 16.98 19.73
CA TYR A 145 30.75 16.75 18.86
C TYR A 145 30.97 17.14 17.40
N SER A 146 31.82 18.12 17.13
CA SER A 146 32.18 18.52 15.77
C SER A 146 32.99 17.41 15.08
N TYR A 147 33.94 16.78 15.80
CA TYR A 147 34.70 15.64 15.29
C TYR A 147 33.88 14.36 15.20
N PHE A 148 33.02 14.12 16.18
CA PHE A 148 32.21 12.91 16.28
C PHE A 148 31.26 12.73 15.09
N ILE A 149 30.80 13.81 14.45
CA ILE A 149 30.02 13.73 13.21
C ILE A 149 30.82 13.04 12.11
N TYR A 150 32.10 13.37 11.95
CA TYR A 150 32.97 12.71 10.96
C TYR A 150 33.23 11.24 11.32
N ILE A 151 33.31 10.92 12.61
CA ILE A 151 33.45 9.54 13.08
C ILE A 151 32.20 8.72 12.73
N ILE A 152 31.00 9.24 13.00
CA ILE A 152 29.75 8.59 12.58
C ILE A 152 29.72 8.37 11.07
N LEU A 153 30.00 9.42 10.28
CA LEU A 153 30.01 9.33 8.82
C LEU A 153 31.03 8.31 8.31
N PHE A 154 32.18 8.18 8.97
CA PHE A 154 33.17 7.15 8.66
C PHE A 154 32.59 5.74 8.89
N TYR A 155 31.97 5.47 10.05
CA TYR A 155 31.35 4.16 10.33
C TYR A 155 30.20 3.86 9.37
N GLU A 156 29.41 4.87 9.02
CA GLU A 156 28.34 4.73 8.02
C GLU A 156 28.90 4.39 6.64
N ALA A 157 29.95 5.10 6.20
CA ALA A 157 30.64 4.84 4.95
C ALA A 157 31.23 3.41 4.92
N CYS A 158 31.72 2.89 6.06
CA CYS A 158 32.29 1.54 6.13
C CYS A 158 31.29 0.46 5.70
N TYR A 159 30.09 0.40 6.29
CA TYR A 159 29.11 -0.62 5.92
C TYR A 159 28.51 -0.35 4.53
N LEU A 160 28.35 0.92 4.13
CA LEU A 160 27.86 1.28 2.81
C LEU A 160 28.83 0.86 1.70
N VAL A 161 30.14 1.10 1.86
CA VAL A 161 31.16 0.71 0.90
C VAL A 161 31.21 -0.82 0.77
N ILE A 162 31.23 -1.55 1.89
CA ILE A 162 31.23 -3.03 1.86
C ILE A 162 29.94 -3.57 1.23
N GLY A 163 28.80 -2.98 1.56
CA GLY A 163 27.52 -3.35 0.97
C GLY A 163 27.45 -3.06 -0.53
N ILE A 164 27.85 -1.86 -0.98
CA ILE A 164 27.89 -1.49 -2.41
C ILE A 164 28.85 -2.41 -3.16
N TRP A 165 30.02 -2.69 -2.58
CA TRP A 165 30.97 -3.64 -3.12
C TRP A 165 30.35 -5.04 -3.27
N LYS A 166 29.63 -5.53 -2.25
CA LYS A 166 28.84 -6.77 -2.35
C LYS A 166 27.78 -6.70 -3.44
N ALA A 167 27.03 -5.60 -3.53
CA ALA A 167 26.00 -5.40 -4.56
C ALA A 167 26.56 -5.34 -6.00
N ILE A 168 27.82 -4.95 -6.18
CA ILE A 168 28.50 -4.97 -7.48
C ILE A 168 28.95 -6.39 -7.85
N ILE A 169 29.40 -7.17 -6.87
CA ILE A 169 29.98 -8.50 -7.08
C ILE A 169 28.91 -9.60 -7.23
N GLU A 170 27.85 -9.55 -6.42
CA GLU A 170 26.81 -10.58 -6.47
C GLU A 170 25.96 -10.46 -7.74
N LYS A 171 25.31 -11.56 -8.16
CA LYS A 171 24.47 -11.63 -9.36
C LYS A 171 23.07 -12.15 -9.05
N GLY A 172 22.12 -11.94 -9.96
CA GLY A 172 20.77 -12.50 -9.85
C GLY A 172 19.97 -12.04 -8.62
N LYS A 173 19.33 -12.99 -7.94
CA LYS A 173 18.43 -12.75 -6.78
C LYS A 173 19.18 -12.23 -5.55
N GLU A 174 20.39 -12.71 -5.34
CA GLU A 174 21.25 -12.31 -4.22
C GLU A 174 21.64 -10.83 -4.31
N ARG A 175 22.04 -10.37 -5.51
CA ARG A 175 22.33 -8.96 -5.78
C ARG A 175 21.16 -8.05 -5.39
N ARG A 176 19.95 -8.40 -5.83
CA ARG A 176 18.73 -7.63 -5.53
C ARG A 176 18.49 -7.56 -4.02
N SER A 177 18.70 -8.67 -3.31
CA SER A 177 18.53 -8.76 -1.86
C SER A 177 19.52 -7.85 -1.10
N VAL A 178 20.79 -7.83 -1.52
CA VAL A 178 21.81 -6.92 -0.95
C VAL A 178 21.42 -5.46 -1.18
N ILE A 179 21.00 -5.11 -2.41
CA ILE A 179 20.57 -3.74 -2.75
C ILE A 179 19.36 -3.31 -1.92
N TYR A 180 18.35 -4.16 -1.77
CA TYR A 180 17.15 -3.82 -0.99
C TYR A 180 17.46 -3.67 0.50
N ILE A 181 18.34 -4.50 1.06
CA ILE A 181 18.78 -4.35 2.45
C ILE A 181 19.59 -3.05 2.62
N LEU A 182 20.47 -2.70 1.68
CA LEU A 182 21.20 -1.41 1.70
C LEU A 182 20.26 -0.21 1.65
N LEU A 183 19.26 -0.23 0.76
CA LEU A 183 18.25 0.82 0.68
C LEU A 183 17.45 0.92 1.98
N SER A 184 17.12 -0.21 2.60
CA SER A 184 16.41 -0.25 3.88
C SER A 184 17.25 0.35 5.01
N TYR A 185 18.57 0.11 5.02
CA TYR A 185 19.47 0.78 5.95
C TYR A 185 19.61 2.28 5.68
N ALA A 186 19.58 2.73 4.42
CA ALA A 186 19.58 4.15 4.12
C ALA A 186 18.35 4.87 4.72
N VAL A 187 17.20 4.20 4.82
CA VAL A 187 16.02 4.72 5.53
C VAL A 187 16.28 4.87 7.04
N ILE A 188 17.04 3.95 7.64
CA ILE A 188 17.41 3.98 9.06
C ILE A 188 18.43 5.09 9.36
N THR A 189 19.40 5.31 8.49
CA THR A 189 20.61 6.09 8.80
C THR A 189 20.62 7.45 8.11
N VAL A 190 20.50 7.49 6.78
CA VAL A 190 20.73 8.69 5.96
C VAL A 190 19.66 9.74 6.23
N VAL A 191 18.37 9.36 6.15
CA VAL A 191 17.26 10.31 6.32
C VAL A 191 17.25 10.91 7.74
N PRO A 192 17.28 10.12 8.83
CA PRO A 192 17.37 10.67 10.17
C PRO A 192 18.70 11.38 10.43
N GLY A 193 19.81 10.96 9.82
CA GLY A 193 21.12 11.59 9.93
C GLY A 193 21.13 13.03 9.42
N ILE A 194 20.56 13.26 8.23
CA ILE A 194 20.38 14.61 7.66
C ILE A 194 19.50 15.46 8.56
N LEU A 195 18.35 14.92 9.00
CA LEU A 195 17.43 15.65 9.87
C LEU A 195 18.02 15.91 11.26
N ASN A 196 18.90 15.05 11.77
CA ASN A 196 19.62 15.27 13.02
C ASN A 196 20.61 16.44 12.87
N ALA A 197 21.33 16.51 11.75
CA ALA A 197 22.25 17.61 11.44
C ALA A 197 21.49 18.95 11.32
N LEU A 198 20.36 18.94 10.61
CA LEU A 198 19.46 20.10 10.50
C LEU A 198 18.76 20.44 11.82
N SER A 199 18.50 19.46 12.68
CA SER A 199 17.95 19.71 14.00
C SER A 199 18.99 20.34 14.92
N ARG A 200 20.24 19.86 14.88
CA ARG A 200 21.34 20.42 15.66
C ARG A 200 21.58 21.87 15.30
N ASN A 201 21.56 22.25 14.03
CA ASN A 201 21.79 23.66 13.64
C ASN A 201 20.55 24.56 13.83
N GLY A 202 19.43 24.01 14.30
CA GLY A 202 18.19 24.75 14.58
C GLY A 202 17.28 24.97 13.37
N SER A 203 17.61 24.44 12.19
CA SER A 203 16.79 24.55 10.99
C SER A 203 15.54 23.67 11.02
N VAL A 204 15.56 22.57 11.76
CA VAL A 204 14.43 21.64 11.92
C VAL A 204 14.14 21.43 13.41
N ALA A 205 12.86 21.36 13.79
CA ALA A 205 12.48 21.10 15.18
C ALA A 205 12.98 19.72 15.64
N ARG A 206 13.42 19.60 16.90
CA ARG A 206 13.91 18.33 17.46
C ARG A 206 12.85 17.23 17.41
N ALA A 207 11.58 17.58 17.64
CA ALA A 207 10.46 16.66 17.55
C ALA A 207 10.29 16.08 16.12
N THR A 208 10.52 16.89 15.08
CA THR A 208 10.47 16.44 13.68
C THR A 208 11.59 15.44 13.37
N TYR A 209 12.82 15.72 13.82
CA TYR A 209 13.91 14.75 13.71
C TYR A 209 13.55 13.44 14.42
N GLN A 210 13.08 13.51 15.67
CA GLN A 210 12.75 12.31 16.44
C GLN A 210 11.62 11.51 15.78
N GLN A 211 10.60 12.18 15.23
CA GLN A 211 9.52 11.54 14.47
C GLN A 211 10.07 10.75 13.28
N SER A 212 10.92 11.39 12.46
CA SER A 212 11.53 10.74 11.30
C SER A 212 12.47 9.62 11.69
N PHE A 213 13.21 9.77 12.80
CA PHE A 213 14.05 8.71 13.35
C PHE A 213 13.20 7.51 13.77
N ASN A 214 12.15 7.69 14.57
CA ASN A 214 11.31 6.59 15.03
C ASN A 214 10.63 5.84 13.87
N LEU A 215 10.07 6.57 12.90
CA LEU A 215 9.46 5.95 11.71
C LEU A 215 10.49 5.22 10.85
N GLY A 216 11.65 5.85 10.60
CA GLY A 216 12.75 5.26 9.83
C GLY A 216 13.30 3.99 10.47
N MET A 217 13.46 3.97 11.80
CA MET A 217 13.91 2.80 12.56
C MET A 217 12.95 1.62 12.41
N VAL A 218 11.65 1.82 12.64
CA VAL A 218 10.65 0.74 12.55
C VAL A 218 10.49 0.26 11.10
N THR A 219 10.28 1.17 10.16
CA THR A 219 10.03 0.83 8.76
C THR A 219 11.27 0.23 8.10
N GLY A 220 12.46 0.77 8.33
CA GLY A 220 13.69 0.23 7.78
C GLY A 220 13.99 -1.17 8.31
N MET A 221 13.83 -1.40 9.61
CA MET A 221 14.08 -2.72 10.21
C MET A 221 13.01 -3.75 9.81
N PHE A 222 11.77 -3.32 9.62
CA PHE A 222 10.71 -4.14 9.00
C PHE A 222 11.08 -4.60 7.60
N LEU A 223 11.53 -3.67 6.74
CA LEU A 223 11.96 -3.99 5.37
C LEU A 223 13.15 -4.95 5.37
N ILE A 224 14.15 -4.73 6.24
CA ILE A 224 15.28 -5.65 6.40
C ILE A 224 14.80 -7.05 6.76
N MET A 225 13.89 -7.17 7.72
CA MET A 225 13.35 -8.45 8.15
C MET A 225 12.62 -9.17 7.01
N ILE A 226 11.74 -8.48 6.26
CA ILE A 226 11.05 -9.08 5.11
C ILE A 226 12.01 -9.51 4.02
N VAL A 227 12.93 -8.63 3.62
CA VAL A 227 13.88 -8.94 2.55
C VAL A 227 14.77 -10.11 2.95
N TYR A 228 15.28 -10.10 4.19
CA TYR A 228 16.15 -11.17 4.68
C TYR A 228 15.42 -12.53 4.72
N VAL A 229 14.19 -12.55 5.23
CA VAL A 229 13.36 -13.76 5.31
C VAL A 229 13.01 -14.34 3.93
N ASN A 230 12.87 -13.50 2.92
CA ASN A 230 12.56 -13.92 1.54
C ASN A 230 13.81 -14.24 0.70
N ALA A 231 14.97 -13.70 1.10
CA ALA A 231 16.25 -13.89 0.42
C ALA A 231 16.99 -15.15 0.89
N THR A 232 16.87 -15.49 2.17
CA THR A 232 17.62 -16.58 2.78
C THR A 232 16.86 -17.91 2.77
N LYS A 233 17.60 -19.02 2.78
CA LYS A 233 17.06 -20.39 2.88
C LYS A 233 16.82 -20.83 4.34
N GLU A 234 16.99 -19.93 5.30
CA GLU A 234 16.85 -20.22 6.72
C GLU A 234 15.39 -20.52 7.07
N ARG A 235 15.17 -21.57 7.86
CA ARG A 235 13.83 -21.98 8.27
C ARG A 235 13.30 -21.03 9.34
N THR A 236 12.54 -20.04 8.90
CA THR A 236 11.78 -19.14 9.77
C THR A 236 10.34 -19.63 9.90
N THR A 237 9.77 -19.54 11.10
CA THR A 237 8.36 -19.92 11.32
C THR A 237 7.42 -18.89 10.71
N ILE A 238 6.30 -19.34 10.15
CA ILE A 238 5.24 -18.47 9.63
C ILE A 238 4.75 -17.51 10.74
N LEU A 239 4.63 -18.03 11.96
CA LEU A 239 4.21 -17.28 13.13
C LEU A 239 5.07 -16.03 13.40
N ASN A 240 6.39 -16.16 13.35
CA ASN A 240 7.29 -15.04 13.59
C ASN A 240 7.18 -13.96 12.49
N ARG A 241 6.82 -14.34 11.26
CA ARG A 241 6.56 -13.37 10.18
C ARG A 241 5.29 -12.57 10.47
N ILE A 242 4.22 -13.24 10.88
CA ILE A 242 2.93 -12.61 11.23
C ILE A 242 3.11 -11.62 12.40
N ILE A 243 3.78 -12.05 13.48
CA ILE A 243 4.06 -11.20 14.65
C ILE A 243 4.90 -9.98 14.23
N GLY A 244 5.93 -10.19 13.41
CA GLY A 244 6.81 -9.12 12.94
C GLY A 244 6.09 -8.06 12.09
N VAL A 245 5.24 -8.49 11.15
CA VAL A 245 4.41 -7.59 10.34
C VAL A 245 3.43 -6.82 11.22
N SER A 246 2.75 -7.52 12.13
CA SER A 246 1.76 -6.92 13.01
C SER A 246 2.38 -5.85 13.92
N LEU A 247 3.51 -6.15 14.56
CA LEU A 247 4.22 -5.19 15.41
C LEU A 247 4.63 -3.94 14.62
N ALA A 248 5.19 -4.11 13.42
CA ALA A 248 5.58 -2.97 12.58
C ALA A 248 4.37 -2.08 12.26
N THR A 249 3.24 -2.68 11.87
CA THR A 249 2.01 -1.94 11.56
C THR A 249 1.48 -1.17 12.76
N PHE A 250 1.33 -1.83 13.92
CA PHE A 250 0.84 -1.17 15.14
C PHE A 250 1.78 -0.06 15.59
N PHE A 251 3.10 -0.25 15.49
CA PHE A 251 4.06 0.73 15.98
C PHE A 251 4.18 1.95 15.06
N VAL A 252 4.04 1.78 13.74
CA VAL A 252 3.89 2.93 12.83
C VAL A 252 2.61 3.71 13.18
N CYS A 253 1.50 3.03 13.46
CA CYS A 253 0.26 3.69 13.89
C CYS A 253 0.45 4.43 15.21
N TYR A 254 1.05 3.80 16.22
CA TYR A 254 1.38 4.43 17.51
C TYR A 254 2.24 5.68 17.31
N GLN A 255 3.25 5.63 16.44
CA GLN A 255 4.13 6.77 16.21
C GLN A 255 3.41 7.93 15.49
N LEU A 256 2.52 7.65 14.54
CA LEU A 256 1.75 8.69 13.83
C LEU A 256 0.69 9.32 14.74
N VAL A 257 -0.09 8.49 15.45
CA VAL A 257 -1.14 8.93 16.36
C VAL A 257 -0.55 9.62 17.58
N GLY A 258 0.47 9.03 18.20
CA GLY A 258 1.15 9.58 19.37
C GLY A 258 1.80 10.95 19.09
N TYR A 259 2.40 11.14 17.91
CA TYR A 259 2.90 12.46 17.51
C TYR A 259 1.80 13.51 17.42
N SER A 260 0.65 13.16 16.83
CA SER A 260 -0.49 14.08 16.72
C SER A 260 -1.06 14.45 18.09
N ILE A 261 -1.29 13.44 18.94
CA ILE A 261 -1.83 13.62 20.30
C ILE A 261 -0.87 14.46 21.14
N LEU A 262 0.40 14.05 21.27
CA LEU A 262 1.33 14.70 22.18
C LEU A 262 1.67 16.15 21.75
N ASN A 263 1.72 16.44 20.45
CA ASN A 263 1.82 17.83 19.98
C ASN A 263 0.53 18.64 20.21
N GLY A 264 -0.64 18.00 20.22
CA GLY A 264 -1.89 18.64 20.64
C GLY A 264 -1.85 19.08 22.10
N TYR A 265 -1.29 18.22 22.98
CA TYR A 265 -1.07 18.56 24.40
C TYR A 265 -0.07 19.71 24.56
N GLU A 266 0.99 19.80 23.74
CA GLU A 266 1.95 20.92 23.78
C GLU A 266 1.24 22.26 23.57
N ARG A 267 0.37 22.35 22.55
CA ARG A 267 -0.40 23.56 22.26
C ARG A 267 -1.41 23.88 23.35
N SER A 268 -2.07 22.85 23.89
CA SER A 268 -3.07 23.00 24.95
C SER A 268 -2.44 23.55 26.24
N TYR A 269 -1.23 23.09 26.58
CA TYR A 269 -0.47 23.63 27.71
C TYR A 269 -0.14 25.11 27.50
N ASP A 270 0.36 25.48 26.32
CA ASP A 270 0.72 26.87 25.99
C ASP A 270 -0.51 27.80 26.05
N GLU A 271 -1.68 27.37 25.55
CA GLU A 271 -2.93 28.12 25.65
C GLU A 271 -3.43 28.28 27.09
N MET A 272 -3.36 27.20 27.88
CA MET A 272 -3.71 27.21 29.30
C MET A 272 -2.82 28.18 30.08
N LYS A 273 -1.50 28.12 29.91
CA LYS A 273 -0.58 29.01 30.62
C LYS A 273 -0.68 30.47 30.18
N LYS A 274 -1.05 30.73 28.91
CA LYS A 274 -1.38 32.07 28.46
C LYS A 274 -2.60 32.64 29.21
N ARG A 275 -3.65 31.83 29.41
CA ARG A 275 -4.82 32.21 30.21
C ARG A 275 -4.44 32.39 31.68
N ASP A 276 -3.71 31.46 32.27
CA ASP A 276 -3.23 31.55 33.65
C ASP A 276 -2.40 32.81 33.89
N SER A 277 -1.58 33.23 32.92
CA SER A 277 -0.81 34.47 33.00
C SER A 277 -1.73 35.70 33.12
N SER A 278 -2.85 35.72 32.38
CA SER A 278 -3.82 36.81 32.49
C SER A 278 -4.51 36.84 33.85
N ILE A 279 -4.88 35.67 34.39
CA ILE A 279 -5.52 35.53 35.70
C ILE A 279 -4.56 35.93 36.82
N ALA A 280 -3.29 35.53 36.72
CA ALA A 280 -2.27 35.84 37.72
C ALA A 280 -2.00 37.35 37.84
N VAL A 281 -2.07 38.08 36.72
CA VAL A 281 -1.78 39.52 36.67
C VAL A 281 -3.02 40.38 36.91
N MET A 282 -4.17 40.03 36.31
CA MET A 282 -5.40 40.85 36.39
C MET A 282 -6.25 40.56 37.62
N GLU A 283 -6.32 39.29 38.04
CA GLU A 283 -7.16 38.86 39.16
C GLU A 283 -6.34 38.58 40.44
N GLU A 284 -5.01 38.75 40.38
CA GLU A 284 -4.05 38.49 41.48
C GLU A 284 -4.14 37.07 42.09
N LYS A 285 -4.69 36.11 41.34
CA LYS A 285 -4.81 34.71 41.76
C LYS A 285 -3.49 33.95 41.57
N ASN A 286 -3.38 32.79 42.22
CA ASN A 286 -2.19 31.93 42.13
C ASN A 286 -2.51 30.66 41.31
N PRO A 287 -2.42 30.70 39.97
CA PRO A 287 -2.62 29.52 39.15
C PRO A 287 -1.55 28.45 39.42
N GLN A 288 -1.88 27.20 39.07
CA GLN A 288 -1.01 26.07 39.32
C GLN A 288 0.37 26.24 38.65
N GLY A 289 1.43 25.97 39.42
CA GLY A 289 2.81 26.02 38.93
C GLY A 289 3.38 27.43 38.77
N LEU A 290 2.70 28.50 39.19
CA LEU A 290 3.26 29.86 39.14
C LEU A 290 4.51 29.98 40.01
N ALA A 291 5.62 30.42 39.41
CA ALA A 291 6.91 30.59 40.07
C ALA A 291 7.25 32.08 40.34
N TYR A 292 7.07 32.94 39.34
CA TYR A 292 7.35 34.38 39.49
C TYR A 292 6.52 35.24 38.54
N ILE A 293 6.44 36.54 38.87
CA ILE A 293 5.93 37.60 38.00
C ILE A 293 6.92 38.76 38.06
N VAL A 294 7.46 39.13 36.90
CA VAL A 294 8.31 40.32 36.74
C VAL A 294 7.59 41.31 35.84
N SER A 295 7.48 42.56 36.27
CA SER A 295 6.93 43.64 35.45
C SER A 295 8.04 44.54 34.94
N TYR A 296 7.87 45.05 33.73
CA TYR A 296 8.67 46.12 33.16
C TYR A 296 7.78 47.33 32.94
N ASP A 297 8.15 48.45 33.56
CA ASP A 297 7.47 49.73 33.42
C ASP A 297 8.13 50.55 32.29
N PRO A 298 7.46 50.75 31.15
CA PRO A 298 8.05 51.47 30.02
C PRO A 298 8.31 52.95 30.30
N GLU A 299 7.53 53.58 31.18
CA GLU A 299 7.63 55.01 31.49
C GLU A 299 8.83 55.29 32.39
N LYS A 300 9.04 54.44 33.39
CA LYS A 300 10.17 54.56 34.33
C LYS A 300 11.45 53.88 33.84
N GLY A 301 11.32 52.93 32.90
CA GLY A 301 12.45 52.11 32.43
C GLY A 301 12.93 51.10 33.48
N GLU A 302 12.09 50.75 34.45
CA GLU A 302 12.45 49.93 35.61
C GLU A 302 11.80 48.54 35.55
N PHE A 303 12.54 47.54 36.02
CA PHE A 303 12.03 46.18 36.24
C PHE A 303 11.71 45.97 37.72
N ARG A 304 10.54 45.40 38.01
CA ARG A 304 10.11 45.07 39.37
C ARG A 304 9.72 43.59 39.46
N SER A 305 10.18 42.93 40.52
CA SER A 305 9.62 41.63 40.89
C SER A 305 8.29 41.87 41.62
N GLU A 306 7.17 41.53 40.98
CA GLU A 306 5.84 41.67 41.58
C GLU A 306 5.52 40.46 42.46
N ARG A 307 6.04 39.26 42.11
CA ARG A 307 5.84 38.04 42.88
C ARG A 307 6.96 37.02 42.64
N GLY A 308 7.31 36.28 43.68
CA GLY A 308 8.31 35.19 43.60
C GLY A 308 9.73 35.69 43.31
N ASN A 309 10.66 34.75 43.24
CA ASN A 309 12.08 35.03 42.96
C ASN A 309 12.57 34.16 41.80
N LYS A 310 12.99 34.81 40.72
CA LYS A 310 13.63 34.17 39.56
C LYS A 310 15.13 34.04 39.80
N ASP A 311 15.74 32.97 39.27
CA ASP A 311 17.19 32.78 39.29
C ASP A 311 17.91 33.99 38.64
N PRO A 312 18.82 34.70 39.35
CA PRO A 312 19.37 35.96 38.88
C PRO A 312 20.47 35.82 37.81
N ARG A 313 21.00 34.61 37.55
CA ARG A 313 22.18 34.40 36.70
C ARG A 313 22.04 34.94 35.27
N PHE A 314 20.82 34.91 34.70
CA PHE A 314 20.52 35.40 33.35
C PHE A 314 19.60 36.63 33.33
N LYS A 315 19.50 37.34 34.47
CA LYS A 315 18.58 38.48 34.62
C LYS A 315 18.82 39.57 33.56
N LYS A 316 20.09 39.88 33.23
CA LYS A 316 20.42 40.95 32.27
C LYS A 316 20.00 40.60 30.85
N GLU A 317 20.21 39.36 30.45
CA GLU A 317 19.83 38.82 29.14
C GLU A 317 18.30 38.77 29.00
N ASP A 318 17.61 38.33 30.05
CA ASP A 318 16.15 38.29 30.07
C ASP A 318 15.53 39.69 29.99
N GLU A 319 16.05 40.65 30.76
CA GLU A 319 15.63 42.05 30.69
C GLU A 319 15.87 42.68 29.31
N LEU A 320 16.98 42.32 28.65
CA LEU A 320 17.28 42.78 27.29
C LEU A 320 16.21 42.30 26.30
N GLU A 321 15.82 41.03 26.37
CA GLU A 321 14.78 40.46 25.50
C GLU A 321 13.40 41.11 25.73
N VAL A 322 13.07 41.48 26.97
CA VAL A 322 11.84 42.25 27.28
C VAL A 322 11.89 43.66 26.67
N ARG A 323 13.05 44.34 26.74
CA ARG A 323 13.22 45.66 26.10
C ARG A 323 13.09 45.57 24.58
N PHE A 324 13.65 44.54 23.95
CA PHE A 324 13.52 44.33 22.51
C PHE A 324 12.07 44.04 22.11
N PHE A 325 11.36 43.25 22.92
CA PHE A 325 9.95 43.03 22.74
C PHE A 325 9.12 44.33 22.84
N ARG A 326 9.44 45.23 23.77
CA ARG A 326 8.84 46.58 23.84
C ARG A 326 9.06 47.37 22.56
N GLU A 327 10.31 47.48 22.10
CA GLU A 327 10.60 48.26 20.89
C GLU A 327 9.89 47.67 19.67
N LYS A 328 9.82 46.34 19.57
CA LYS A 328 8.98 45.64 18.56
C LYS A 328 7.51 46.07 18.65
N GLN A 329 6.92 46.09 19.84
CA GLN A 329 5.52 46.50 20.01
C GLN A 329 5.28 47.95 19.56
N ARG A 330 6.21 48.88 19.87
CA ARG A 330 6.07 50.30 19.48
C ARG A 330 6.04 50.49 17.96
N ILE A 331 6.86 49.74 17.23
CA ILE A 331 6.95 49.84 15.76
C ILE A 331 5.90 48.98 15.03
N SER A 332 5.42 47.90 15.67
CA SER A 332 4.37 47.04 15.15
C SER A 332 2.95 47.57 15.41
N ASN A 333 2.73 48.56 16.28
CA ASN A 333 1.40 49.09 16.63
C ASN A 333 1.18 50.51 16.08
N LEU A 334 1.35 50.71 14.78
CA LEU A 334 1.18 52.01 14.11
C LEU A 334 -0.04 52.07 13.18
N GLY A 335 -0.81 50.98 13.07
CA GLY A 335 -1.98 50.87 12.20
C GLY A 335 -1.60 50.51 10.77
N SER A 336 -2.39 50.96 9.80
CA SER A 336 -2.09 50.81 8.37
C SER A 336 -1.71 52.17 7.81
N LEU A 337 -0.46 52.33 7.36
CA LEU A 337 0.09 53.61 6.90
C LEU A 337 0.83 53.42 5.57
N PRO A 338 0.88 54.44 4.69
CA PRO A 338 1.79 54.45 3.55
C PRO A 338 3.24 54.24 4.03
N ALA A 339 4.04 53.46 3.29
CA ALA A 339 5.39 53.08 3.71
C ALA A 339 6.29 54.27 4.07
N LYS A 340 6.18 55.41 3.35
CA LYS A 340 6.92 56.64 3.68
C LYS A 340 6.53 57.24 5.03
N GLU A 341 5.23 57.36 5.30
CA GLU A 341 4.73 57.88 6.58
C GLU A 341 5.06 56.93 7.74
N ARG A 342 4.96 55.61 7.49
CA ARG A 342 5.34 54.60 8.48
C ARG A 342 6.83 54.63 8.78
N LEU A 343 7.68 54.82 7.76
CA LEU A 343 9.12 54.97 7.89
C LEU A 343 9.45 56.17 8.79
N GLU A 344 8.90 57.36 8.51
CA GLU A 344 9.15 58.57 9.30
C GLU A 344 8.73 58.41 10.78
N LYS A 345 7.56 57.80 11.04
CA LYS A 345 7.11 57.51 12.41
C LYS A 345 8.02 56.49 13.10
N THR A 346 8.46 55.48 12.37
CA THR A 346 9.38 54.44 12.89
C THR A 346 10.75 55.04 13.21
N GLU A 347 11.29 55.91 12.35
CA GLU A 347 12.55 56.62 12.60
C GLU A 347 12.50 57.42 13.91
N LYS A 348 11.44 58.22 14.11
CA LYS A 348 11.23 58.96 15.37
C LYS A 348 11.14 58.06 16.61
N ILE A 349 10.51 56.89 16.49
CA ILE A 349 10.44 55.92 17.59
C ILE A 349 11.85 55.38 17.91
N LEU A 350 12.61 55.04 16.86
CA LEU A 350 13.94 54.43 17.00
C LEU A 350 15.02 55.42 17.51
N GLU A 351 14.85 56.73 17.35
CA GLU A 351 15.73 57.74 17.97
C GLU A 351 15.77 57.60 19.50
N SER A 352 14.65 57.19 20.10
CA SER A 352 14.52 56.95 21.55
C SER A 352 14.86 55.51 21.97
N SER A 353 15.25 54.64 21.04
CA SER A 353 15.47 53.21 21.32
C SER A 353 16.83 52.94 21.99
N PRO A 354 16.96 51.90 22.83
CA PRO A 354 18.22 51.54 23.44
C PRO A 354 19.30 51.18 22.42
N ASN A 355 20.57 51.50 22.74
CA ASN A 355 21.72 51.19 21.85
C ASN A 355 21.82 49.71 21.48
N ASP A 356 21.42 48.80 22.35
CA ASP A 356 21.44 47.36 22.07
C ASP A 356 20.47 46.97 20.94
N PHE A 357 19.38 47.72 20.73
CA PHE A 357 18.37 47.47 19.67
C PHE A 357 18.81 47.98 18.29
N LYS A 358 19.96 48.66 18.21
CA LYS A 358 20.42 49.35 16.99
C LYS A 358 20.58 48.42 15.79
N ALA A 359 20.99 47.16 16.00
CA ALA A 359 21.09 46.17 14.95
C ALA A 359 19.74 45.93 14.27
N TYR A 360 18.69 45.68 15.07
CA TYR A 360 17.32 45.52 14.59
C TYR A 360 16.74 46.80 13.99
N ALA A 361 17.05 47.95 14.59
CA ALA A 361 16.62 49.27 14.09
C ALA A 361 17.06 49.48 12.63
N ILE A 362 18.34 49.20 12.32
CA ILE A 362 18.88 49.33 10.95
C ILE A 362 18.15 48.40 9.99
N GLY A 363 17.90 47.15 10.39
CA GLY A 363 17.20 46.17 9.55
C GLY A 363 15.74 46.55 9.28
N VAL A 364 15.03 47.03 10.30
CA VAL A 364 13.63 47.49 10.17
C VAL A 364 13.55 48.67 9.20
N LEU A 365 14.46 49.64 9.31
CA LEU A 365 14.50 50.79 8.40
C LEU A 365 14.80 50.37 6.96
N ALA A 366 15.70 49.41 6.74
CA ALA A 366 15.99 48.88 5.41
C ALA A 366 14.78 48.14 4.81
N PHE A 367 14.07 47.34 5.63
CA PHE A 367 12.82 46.69 5.23
C PHE A 367 11.75 47.71 4.82
N LEU A 368 11.48 48.72 5.64
CA LEU A 368 10.49 49.75 5.34
C LEU A 368 10.85 50.57 4.09
N LYS A 369 12.14 50.91 3.90
CA LYS A 369 12.63 51.59 2.68
C LYS A 369 12.38 50.77 1.42
N SER A 370 12.46 49.44 1.51
CA SER A 370 12.21 48.56 0.36
C SER A 370 10.74 48.53 -0.10
N LYS A 371 9.80 48.94 0.75
CA LYS A 371 8.34 48.90 0.48
C LYS A 371 7.82 50.08 -0.35
N ASN A 372 8.66 51.07 -0.66
CA ASN A 372 8.36 52.17 -1.59
C ASN A 372 7.01 52.89 -1.35
N ASN A 373 6.03 52.73 -2.25
CA ASN A 373 4.69 53.37 -2.16
C ASN A 373 3.60 52.40 -1.65
N GLU A 374 3.96 51.21 -1.19
CA GLU A 374 3.00 50.26 -0.63
C GLU A 374 2.44 50.74 0.72
N THR A 375 1.22 50.32 1.05
CA THR A 375 0.69 50.49 2.41
C THR A 375 1.23 49.36 3.27
N VAL A 376 1.86 49.70 4.40
CA VAL A 376 2.43 48.73 5.34
C VAL A 376 1.53 48.64 6.58
N LYS A 377 1.01 47.46 6.82
CA LYS A 377 0.15 47.12 7.96
C LYS A 377 0.98 46.61 9.13
N ASP A 378 0.39 46.66 10.32
CA ASP A 378 0.96 46.05 11.53
C ASP A 378 1.25 44.54 11.33
N SER A 379 0.40 43.82 10.58
CA SER A 379 0.63 42.41 10.23
C SER A 379 1.90 42.21 9.40
N ASP A 380 2.23 43.13 8.49
CA ASP A 380 3.43 43.03 7.66
C ASP A 380 4.70 43.19 8.49
N MET A 381 4.65 44.01 9.54
CA MET A 381 5.74 44.15 10.51
C MET A 381 5.88 42.90 11.37
N GLU A 382 4.76 42.33 11.85
CA GLU A 382 4.77 41.07 12.58
C GLU A 382 5.32 39.92 11.72
N ASP A 383 4.97 39.86 10.44
CA ASP A 383 5.49 38.88 9.49
C ASP A 383 6.98 39.07 9.20
N TYR A 384 7.46 40.32 9.10
CA TYR A 384 8.89 40.62 9.02
C TYR A 384 9.64 40.08 10.24
N PHE A 385 9.18 40.38 11.46
CA PHE A 385 9.80 39.89 12.68
C PHE A 385 9.78 38.37 12.79
N ARG A 386 8.66 37.72 12.43
CA ARG A 386 8.56 36.24 12.39
C ARG A 386 9.53 35.65 11.37
N GLY A 387 9.65 36.28 10.20
CA GLY A 387 10.53 35.84 9.12
C GLY A 387 12.01 35.87 9.50
N ILE A 388 12.44 36.90 10.23
CA ILE A 388 13.84 37.00 10.69
C ILE A 388 14.12 36.18 11.96
N TYR A 389 13.13 35.99 12.84
CA TYR A 389 13.29 35.28 14.13
C TYR A 389 13.90 33.88 13.95
N GLY A 390 13.34 33.07 13.06
CA GLY A 390 13.83 31.71 12.81
C GLY A 390 15.28 31.69 12.29
N LYS A 391 15.61 32.60 11.36
CA LYS A 391 16.95 32.71 10.77
C LYS A 391 17.98 33.21 11.78
N LEU A 392 17.61 34.19 12.59
CA LEU A 392 18.46 34.72 13.64
C LEU A 392 18.74 33.71 14.75
N ASN A 393 17.75 32.92 15.16
CA ASN A 393 17.96 31.83 16.10
C ASN A 393 18.93 30.77 15.56
N ILE A 394 18.85 30.43 14.28
CA ILE A 394 19.82 29.54 13.62
C ILE A 394 21.23 30.14 13.64
N ILE A 395 21.37 31.42 13.30
CA ILE A 395 22.66 32.13 13.31
C ILE A 395 23.25 32.18 14.73
N ARG A 396 22.43 32.52 15.74
CA ARG A 396 22.83 32.53 17.17
C ARG A 396 23.30 31.16 17.63
N ASN A 397 22.56 30.11 17.29
CA ASN A 397 22.91 28.73 17.66
C ASN A 397 24.21 28.28 17.00
N LYS A 398 24.41 28.60 15.71
CA LYS A 398 25.66 28.33 14.99
C LYS A 398 26.84 29.10 15.58
N TYR A 399 26.65 30.37 15.93
CA TYR A 399 27.69 31.21 16.52
C TYR A 399 28.12 30.68 17.89
N SER A 400 27.15 30.33 18.75
CA SER A 400 27.42 29.81 20.10
C SER A 400 28.24 28.52 20.07
N ARG A 401 28.15 27.74 18.98
CA ARG A 401 28.86 26.47 18.79
C ARG A 401 30.15 26.58 17.99
N LEU A 402 30.60 27.79 17.64
CA LEU A 402 31.89 27.96 16.97
C LEU A 402 33.03 27.47 17.87
N PRO A 403 33.98 26.65 17.34
CA PRO A 403 35.14 26.21 18.09
C PRO A 403 36.02 27.37 18.57
N ASP A 404 36.12 28.42 17.76
CA ASP A 404 36.78 29.69 18.11
C ASP A 404 35.85 30.85 17.75
N ARG A 405 35.29 31.48 18.78
CA ARG A 405 34.35 32.62 18.66
C ARG A 405 35.05 33.95 18.32
N LYS A 406 36.39 33.96 18.20
CA LYS A 406 37.19 35.12 17.74
C LYS A 406 37.63 34.98 16.28
N LYS A 407 37.51 33.82 15.65
CA LYS A 407 38.00 33.59 14.29
C LYS A 407 37.22 34.42 13.27
N GLN A 408 37.81 35.52 12.80
CA GLN A 408 37.19 36.51 11.92
C GLN A 408 36.49 35.89 10.70
N LYS A 409 37.19 35.02 9.94
CA LYS A 409 36.62 34.35 8.75
C LYS A 409 35.36 33.53 9.06
N SER A 410 35.28 32.94 10.26
CA SER A 410 34.11 32.18 10.71
C SER A 410 32.94 33.08 11.09
N ILE A 411 33.21 34.26 11.68
CA ILE A 411 32.20 35.27 12.00
C ILE A 411 31.63 35.89 10.72
N GLU A 412 32.49 36.28 9.79
CA GLU A 412 32.10 36.92 8.53
C GLU A 412 31.26 35.99 7.64
N GLY A 413 31.63 34.71 7.57
CA GLY A 413 30.88 33.72 6.81
C GLY A 413 29.52 33.35 7.43
N LEU A 414 29.35 33.55 8.74
CA LEU A 414 28.11 33.21 9.45
C LEU A 414 27.10 34.37 9.47
N LEU A 415 27.57 35.62 9.59
CA LEU A 415 26.74 36.82 9.66
C LEU A 415 26.44 37.38 8.26
N PHE A 416 25.75 36.57 7.45
CA PHE A 416 25.31 36.93 6.11
C PHE A 416 23.91 36.37 5.82
N SER A 417 23.06 37.17 5.17
CA SER A 417 21.77 36.74 4.63
C SER A 417 21.44 37.56 3.38
N PRO A 418 20.77 36.97 2.36
CA PRO A 418 20.24 37.73 1.22
C PRO A 418 18.91 38.45 1.52
N ASP A 419 18.26 38.19 2.67
CA ASP A 419 16.95 38.78 2.94
C ASP A 419 17.06 40.25 3.33
N ILE A 420 16.22 41.08 2.69
CA ILE A 420 16.11 42.51 2.93
C ILE A 420 15.84 42.79 4.42
N GLY A 421 16.60 43.71 5.01
CA GLY A 421 16.54 44.07 6.43
C GLY A 421 17.42 43.17 7.32
N LEU A 422 17.36 41.86 7.12
CA LEU A 422 18.25 40.95 7.85
C LEU A 422 19.69 41.08 7.37
N SER A 423 19.92 41.34 6.08
CA SER A 423 21.24 41.65 5.51
C SER A 423 21.93 42.80 6.24
N GLU A 424 21.23 43.91 6.46
CA GLU A 424 21.79 45.09 7.13
C GLU A 424 21.96 44.88 8.63
N THR A 425 21.01 44.18 9.27
CA THR A 425 21.12 43.75 10.67
C THR A 425 22.42 42.96 10.89
N LEU A 426 22.64 41.92 10.07
CA LEU A 426 23.83 41.07 10.19
C LEU A 426 25.11 41.80 9.78
N ALA A 427 25.06 42.72 8.81
CA ALA A 427 26.21 43.54 8.43
C ALA A 427 26.68 44.44 9.58
N TYR A 428 25.76 45.06 10.31
CA TYR A 428 26.07 45.87 11.49
C TYR A 428 26.70 45.04 12.61
N VAL A 429 26.12 43.87 12.91
CA VAL A 429 26.67 42.95 13.93
C VAL A 429 28.03 42.42 13.52
N LYS A 430 28.22 42.10 12.23
CA LYS A 430 29.51 41.68 11.67
C LYS A 430 30.57 42.74 11.86
N GLN A 431 30.28 43.99 11.51
CA GLN A 431 31.22 45.10 11.70
C GLN A 431 31.60 45.27 13.17
N SER A 432 30.61 45.24 14.07
CA SER A 432 30.81 45.38 15.52
C SER A 432 31.65 44.23 16.10
N ALA A 433 31.42 43.00 15.63
CA ALA A 433 32.16 41.81 16.04
C ALA A 433 33.61 41.86 15.54
N VAL A 434 33.84 42.19 14.26
CA VAL A 434 35.18 42.29 13.68
C VAL A 434 35.98 43.41 14.34
N GLN A 435 35.36 44.56 14.61
CA GLN A 435 36.01 45.64 15.36
C GLN A 435 36.42 45.18 16.77
N ALA A 436 35.56 44.42 17.46
CA ALA A 436 35.87 43.87 18.78
C ALA A 436 37.03 42.86 18.74
N VAL A 437 37.10 42.02 17.71
CA VAL A 437 38.21 41.07 17.48
C VAL A 437 39.51 41.84 17.21
N ASN A 438 39.48 42.83 16.32
CA ASN A 438 40.64 43.68 15.98
C ASN A 438 41.12 44.51 17.18
N SER A 439 40.22 44.86 18.10
CA SER A 439 40.54 45.54 19.37
C SER A 439 41.01 44.57 20.46
N ASN A 440 41.33 43.32 20.10
CA ASN A 440 41.83 42.26 20.97
C ASN A 440 40.96 41.91 22.19
N LYS A 441 39.62 42.10 22.10
CA LYS A 441 38.70 41.69 23.17
C LYS A 441 38.73 40.17 23.40
N SER A 442 38.34 39.72 24.60
CA SER A 442 38.21 38.29 24.92
C SER A 442 37.09 37.63 24.13
N ALA A 443 37.14 36.31 23.96
CA ALA A 443 36.13 35.55 23.23
C ALA A 443 34.72 35.72 23.84
N GLU A 444 34.64 35.85 25.17
CA GLU A 444 33.40 36.08 25.90
C GLU A 444 32.83 37.48 25.64
N GLN A 445 33.68 38.51 25.61
CA GLN A 445 33.27 39.87 25.28
C GLN A 445 32.79 40.00 23.83
N VAL A 446 33.49 39.38 22.88
CA VAL A 446 33.04 39.32 21.47
C VAL A 446 31.71 38.56 21.39
N SER A 447 31.58 37.43 22.10
CA SER A 447 30.34 36.66 22.12
C SER A 447 29.18 37.46 22.67
N LYS A 448 29.39 38.23 23.74
CA LYS A 448 28.36 39.10 24.32
C LYS A 448 27.88 40.16 23.33
N ILE A 449 28.80 40.78 22.57
CA ILE A 449 28.45 41.75 21.53
C ILE A 449 27.56 41.10 20.46
N VAL A 450 27.95 39.93 19.95
CA VAL A 450 27.17 39.24 18.91
C VAL A 450 25.83 38.75 19.44
N LEU A 451 25.81 38.02 20.57
CA LEU A 451 24.61 37.37 21.08
C LEU A 451 23.59 38.36 21.63
N ASN A 452 24.01 39.48 22.22
CA ASN A 452 23.11 40.54 22.67
C ASN A 452 22.51 41.32 21.50
N SER A 453 23.32 41.65 20.49
CA SER A 453 22.81 42.34 19.29
C SER A 453 21.82 41.49 18.50
N LEU A 454 21.92 40.16 18.62
CA LEU A 454 21.03 39.19 18.01
C LEU A 454 20.06 38.56 19.03
N ALA A 455 19.83 39.19 20.18
CA ALA A 455 18.91 38.65 21.18
C ALA A 455 17.53 38.37 20.57
N PRO A 456 16.90 37.23 20.90
CA PRO A 456 15.64 36.83 20.28
C PRO A 456 14.52 37.80 20.66
N ILE A 457 13.73 38.19 19.66
CA ILE A 457 12.52 38.98 19.86
C ILE A 457 11.33 38.02 19.91
N HIS A 458 10.80 37.78 21.11
CA HIS A 458 9.66 36.88 21.33
C HIS A 458 8.33 37.52 20.95
N PHE A 459 7.26 36.72 20.90
CA PHE A 459 5.90 37.18 20.66
C PHE A 459 5.03 37.07 21.91
N ALA A 460 3.98 37.90 21.99
CA ALA A 460 3.05 37.87 23.11
C ALA A 460 2.34 36.50 23.19
N GLY A 461 2.39 35.86 24.35
CA GLY A 461 1.87 34.51 24.54
C GLY A 461 2.67 33.38 23.88
N GLU A 462 3.87 33.66 23.34
CA GLU A 462 4.83 32.62 22.97
C GLU A 462 5.48 32.04 24.23
N ARG A 463 5.76 30.73 24.22
CA ARG A 463 6.49 30.05 25.28
C ARG A 463 7.97 30.39 25.24
N ILE A 464 8.50 30.83 26.37
CA ILE A 464 9.91 31.19 26.52
C ILE A 464 10.55 30.36 27.65
N TYR A 465 11.66 29.69 27.34
CA TYR A 465 12.37 28.85 28.32
C TYR A 465 13.31 29.68 29.23
N ARG A 466 12.85 29.83 30.48
CA ARG A 466 13.49 30.39 31.69
C ARG A 466 14.59 29.53 32.31
N GLY A 467 15.63 30.14 32.88
CA GLY A 467 16.51 29.51 33.87
C GLY A 467 17.95 29.31 33.44
N THR A 468 18.74 28.73 34.34
CA THR A 468 20.18 28.53 34.13
C THR A 468 20.44 27.32 33.24
N ARG A 469 20.96 27.59 32.05
CA ARG A 469 21.14 26.58 31.00
C ARG A 469 22.49 25.87 31.04
N ILE A 470 23.52 26.54 31.56
CA ILE A 470 24.89 26.04 31.69
C ILE A 470 25.34 26.28 33.13
N TYR A 471 25.89 25.27 33.78
CA TYR A 471 26.50 25.42 35.09
C TYR A 471 27.62 24.41 35.31
N SER A 472 28.53 24.75 36.21
CA SER A 472 29.60 23.86 36.66
C SER A 472 29.12 23.00 37.82
N PRO A 473 29.64 21.78 38.03
CA PRO A 473 29.21 20.91 39.14
C PRO A 473 29.30 21.55 40.55
N SER A 474 30.11 22.60 40.69
CA SER A 474 30.26 23.42 41.90
C SER A 474 29.16 24.47 42.11
N ASP A 475 28.35 24.76 41.10
CA ASP A 475 27.31 25.79 41.14
C ASP A 475 26.00 25.24 41.75
N PRO A 476 25.15 26.11 42.33
CA PRO A 476 23.81 25.73 42.75
C PRO A 476 22.98 25.16 41.58
N LYS A 477 22.23 24.09 41.85
CA LYS A 477 21.38 23.41 40.86
C LYS A 477 20.50 24.43 40.13
N PRO A 478 20.41 24.36 38.79
CA PRO A 478 19.62 25.30 38.02
C PRO A 478 18.12 25.11 38.29
N VAL A 479 17.40 26.22 38.37
CA VAL A 479 15.94 26.22 38.33
C VAL A 479 15.49 26.68 36.95
N MET A 480 14.56 25.93 36.37
CA MET A 480 14.04 26.17 35.02
C MET A 480 12.58 26.58 35.07
N TYR A 481 12.20 27.44 34.14
CA TYR A 481 10.86 28.01 34.07
C TYR A 481 10.34 28.00 32.63
N LEU A 482 9.02 27.95 32.46
CA LEU A 482 8.34 28.36 31.23
C LEU A 482 7.72 29.71 31.49
N SER A 483 8.05 30.71 30.67
CA SER A 483 7.56 32.07 30.84
C SER A 483 6.77 32.52 29.62
N TYR A 484 5.80 33.39 29.87
CA TYR A 484 4.94 33.99 28.85
C TYR A 484 4.85 35.49 29.08
N TYR A 485 4.91 36.27 28.01
CA TYR A 485 4.66 37.71 28.06
C TYR A 485 3.17 38.00 28.00
N PHE A 486 2.70 38.80 28.96
CA PHE A 486 1.32 39.26 29.06
C PHE A 486 1.28 40.80 29.13
N LEU A 487 0.36 41.39 28.36
CA LEU A 487 0.20 42.83 28.23
C LEU A 487 -1.28 43.17 28.44
N PRO A 488 -1.66 43.68 29.63
CA PRO A 488 -3.00 44.18 29.90
C PRO A 488 -3.43 45.28 28.92
N ASN A 489 -2.51 46.22 28.67
CA ASN A 489 -2.71 47.39 27.84
C ASN A 489 -1.52 47.52 26.86
N PRO A 490 -1.73 47.85 25.57
CA PRO A 490 -0.65 47.95 24.58
C PRO A 490 0.49 48.93 24.95
N ASN A 491 0.17 49.99 25.70
CA ASN A 491 1.12 51.01 26.15
C ASN A 491 1.45 50.92 27.65
N GLY A 492 0.95 49.89 28.34
CA GLY A 492 1.12 49.72 29.78
C GLY A 492 2.34 48.88 30.15
N LYS A 493 2.40 48.47 31.43
CA LYS A 493 3.41 47.55 31.94
C LYS A 493 3.39 46.22 31.18
N ILE A 494 4.58 45.69 30.90
CA ILE A 494 4.77 44.36 30.33
C ILE A 494 5.04 43.39 31.48
N TYR A 495 4.29 42.30 31.54
CA TYR A 495 4.47 41.28 32.57
C TYR A 495 5.07 40.02 31.96
N GLU A 496 6.18 39.55 32.52
CA GLU A 496 6.71 38.20 32.32
C GLU A 496 6.21 37.32 33.45
N VAL A 497 5.35 36.35 33.12
CA VAL A 497 4.81 35.39 34.08
C VAL A 497 5.52 34.05 33.88
N GLY A 498 6.23 33.58 34.90
CA GLY A 498 7.00 32.35 34.88
C GLY A 498 6.35 31.23 35.67
N PHE A 499 6.28 30.04 35.08
CA PHE A 499 5.80 28.80 35.68
C PHE A 499 6.95 27.80 35.86
N GLU A 500 6.87 26.96 36.88
CA GLU A 500 7.86 25.91 37.12
C GLU A 500 7.93 24.91 35.97
N TYR A 501 9.15 24.54 35.55
CA TYR A 501 9.35 23.52 34.51
C TYR A 501 8.74 22.16 34.89
N LYS A 502 8.66 21.86 36.20
CA LYS A 502 8.08 20.61 36.72
C LYS A 502 6.59 20.49 36.39
N ASP A 503 5.83 21.58 36.45
CA ASP A 503 4.39 21.58 36.13
C ASP A 503 4.16 21.17 34.67
N TYR A 504 4.98 21.70 33.76
CA TYR A 504 4.99 21.28 32.35
C TYR A 504 5.30 19.78 32.19
N ARG A 505 6.30 19.26 32.93
CA ARG A 505 6.65 17.83 32.88
C ARG A 505 5.52 16.93 33.41
N ILE A 506 4.79 17.37 34.43
CA ILE A 506 3.60 16.66 34.97
C ILE A 506 2.49 16.64 33.93
N PHE A 507 2.18 17.78 33.31
CA PHE A 507 1.10 17.87 32.32
C PHE A 507 1.28 16.92 31.13
N HIS A 508 2.52 16.73 30.68
CA HIS A 508 2.83 15.82 29.57
C HIS A 508 2.98 14.35 29.99
N HIS A 509 3.14 14.08 31.29
CA HIS A 509 3.33 12.74 31.82
C HIS A 509 2.13 11.85 31.56
N ASP A 510 0.94 12.26 31.99
CA ASP A 510 -0.27 11.44 31.94
C ASP A 510 -0.61 10.93 30.53
N PRO A 511 -0.73 11.79 29.49
CA PRO A 511 -1.02 11.30 28.14
C PRO A 511 0.11 10.44 27.56
N SER A 512 1.37 10.76 27.87
CA SER A 512 2.52 9.99 27.40
C SER A 512 2.57 8.61 28.07
N PHE A 513 2.28 8.54 29.37
CA PHE A 513 2.25 7.32 30.14
C PHE A 513 1.15 6.39 29.64
N ILE A 514 -0.06 6.90 29.37
CA ILE A 514 -1.16 6.10 28.80
C ILE A 514 -0.75 5.49 27.46
N LEU A 515 -0.14 6.27 26.57
CA LEU A 515 0.33 5.78 25.27
C LEU A 515 1.44 4.74 25.39
N VAL A 516 2.38 4.94 26.32
CA VAL A 516 3.44 3.96 26.60
C VAL A 516 2.85 2.67 27.17
N ALA A 517 1.97 2.77 28.16
CA ALA A 517 1.34 1.62 28.80
C ALA A 517 0.49 0.81 27.80
N SER A 518 -0.29 1.49 26.95
CA SER A 518 -1.08 0.82 25.92
C SER A 518 -0.19 0.16 24.86
N MET A 519 0.92 0.81 24.47
CA MET A 519 1.88 0.26 23.52
C MET A 519 2.60 -0.97 24.07
N VAL A 520 3.03 -0.95 25.34
CA VAL A 520 3.62 -2.11 26.02
C VAL A 520 2.61 -3.24 26.13
N LEU A 521 1.36 -2.95 26.48
CA LEU A 521 0.28 -3.93 26.51
C LEU A 521 0.06 -4.54 25.12
N THR A 522 -0.05 -3.71 24.07
CA THR A 522 -0.19 -4.18 22.68
C THR A 522 1.00 -5.05 22.27
N PHE A 523 2.22 -4.69 22.66
CA PHE A 523 3.41 -5.51 22.40
C PHE A 523 3.28 -6.91 23.01
N PHE A 524 2.91 -7.02 24.30
CA PHE A 524 2.72 -8.34 24.93
C PHE A 524 1.55 -9.12 24.35
N VAL A 525 0.42 -8.44 24.05
CA VAL A 525 -0.73 -9.07 23.39
C VAL A 525 -0.36 -9.62 22.03
N ILE A 526 0.46 -8.91 21.24
CA ILE A 526 0.90 -9.40 19.94
C ILE A 526 1.94 -10.52 20.11
N VAL A 527 2.99 -10.32 20.91
CA VAL A 527 4.07 -11.33 21.04
C VAL A 527 3.57 -12.63 21.68
N ILE A 528 2.76 -12.55 22.75
CA ILE A 528 2.26 -13.71 23.50
C ILE A 528 0.91 -14.16 22.94
N GLY A 529 -0.04 -13.24 22.80
CA GLY A 529 -1.40 -13.55 22.38
C GLY A 529 -1.48 -14.06 20.94
N PHE A 530 -0.78 -13.46 19.97
CA PHE A 530 -0.77 -13.99 18.60
C PHE A 530 -0.06 -15.34 18.53
N ARG A 531 0.99 -15.54 19.35
CA ARG A 531 1.64 -16.84 19.47
C ARG A 531 0.65 -17.91 19.93
N PHE A 532 -0.10 -17.65 21.01
CA PHE A 532 -1.10 -18.61 21.49
C PHE A 532 -2.25 -18.81 20.49
N PHE A 533 -2.76 -17.73 19.92
CA PHE A 533 -3.88 -17.74 18.97
C PHE A 533 -3.53 -18.49 17.68
N PHE A 534 -2.49 -18.06 16.96
CA PHE A 534 -2.12 -18.67 15.68
C PHE A 534 -1.45 -20.03 15.82
N GLN A 535 -0.83 -20.34 16.97
CA GLN A 535 -0.36 -21.70 17.23
C GLN A 535 -1.53 -22.69 17.17
N ASN A 536 -2.66 -22.37 17.82
CA ASN A 536 -3.83 -23.24 17.84
C ASN A 536 -4.73 -23.11 16.61
N ALA A 537 -4.81 -21.91 16.02
CA ALA A 537 -5.68 -21.66 14.87
C ALA A 537 -5.05 -22.10 13.54
N ILE A 538 -3.72 -22.01 13.39
CA ILE A 538 -3.03 -22.30 12.11
C ILE A 538 -2.00 -23.41 12.26
N VAL A 539 -1.04 -23.27 13.19
CA VAL A 539 0.15 -24.15 13.22
C VAL A 539 -0.23 -25.59 13.57
N VAL A 540 -0.96 -25.82 14.67
CA VAL A 540 -1.36 -27.18 15.08
C VAL A 540 -2.27 -27.85 14.05
N PRO A 541 -3.34 -27.22 13.53
CA PRO A 541 -4.14 -27.82 12.48
C PRO A 541 -3.35 -28.17 11.21
N MET A 542 -2.39 -27.33 10.82
CA MET A 542 -1.48 -27.64 9.70
C MET A 542 -0.58 -28.84 9.99
N ASP A 543 0.04 -28.89 11.17
CA ASP A 543 0.88 -30.04 11.56
C ASP A 543 0.04 -31.33 11.63
N GLU A 544 -1.20 -31.28 12.13
CA GLU A 544 -2.12 -32.41 12.11
C GLU A 544 -2.39 -32.89 10.68
N VAL A 545 -2.61 -31.98 9.73
CA VAL A 545 -2.78 -32.34 8.31
C VAL A 545 -1.52 -33.00 7.76
N VAL A 546 -0.32 -32.48 8.07
CA VAL A 546 0.95 -33.09 7.65
C VAL A 546 1.13 -34.49 8.25
N VAL A 547 0.84 -34.65 9.54
CA VAL A 547 0.87 -35.96 10.21
C VAL A 547 -0.14 -36.91 9.57
N GLY A 548 -1.37 -36.47 9.33
CA GLY A 548 -2.39 -37.28 8.67
C GLY A 548 -1.96 -37.74 7.28
N LEU A 549 -1.38 -36.85 6.48
CA LEU A 549 -0.81 -37.21 5.18
C LEU A 549 0.31 -38.25 5.32
N THR A 550 1.15 -38.14 6.35
CA THR A 550 2.23 -39.09 6.61
C THR A 550 1.70 -40.46 7.05
N GLU A 551 0.70 -40.50 7.94
CA GLU A 551 0.03 -41.73 8.39
C GLU A 551 -0.63 -42.47 7.23
N VAL A 552 -1.39 -41.76 6.39
CA VAL A 552 -2.02 -42.33 5.20
C VAL A 552 -0.96 -42.85 4.21
N ASN A 553 0.14 -42.12 4.01
CA ASN A 553 1.25 -42.55 3.17
C ASN A 553 1.98 -43.79 3.73
N SER A 554 2.03 -43.94 5.05
CA SER A 554 2.58 -45.13 5.72
C SER A 554 1.65 -46.35 5.68
N GLY A 555 0.44 -46.21 5.14
CA GLY A 555 -0.55 -47.27 4.98
C GLY A 555 -1.61 -47.34 6.08
N ASN A 556 -1.56 -46.45 7.08
CA ASN A 556 -2.58 -46.31 8.12
C ASN A 556 -3.76 -45.46 7.62
N LEU A 557 -4.71 -46.12 6.97
CA LEU A 557 -5.90 -45.46 6.40
C LEU A 557 -7.02 -45.25 7.43
N ASP A 558 -6.82 -45.61 8.70
CA ASP A 558 -7.79 -45.41 9.78
C ASP A 558 -7.63 -44.04 10.45
N TYR A 559 -6.49 -43.39 10.27
CA TYR A 559 -6.24 -42.06 10.82
C TYR A 559 -7.23 -41.02 10.26
N ARG A 560 -7.82 -40.21 11.16
CA ARG A 560 -8.77 -39.14 10.80
C ARG A 560 -8.36 -37.85 11.47
N LEU A 561 -8.44 -36.76 10.71
CA LEU A 561 -8.24 -35.42 11.23
C LEU A 561 -9.50 -34.93 11.94
N THR A 562 -9.35 -34.22 13.05
CA THR A 562 -10.46 -33.54 13.71
C THR A 562 -10.58 -32.11 13.17
N PRO A 563 -11.68 -31.72 12.51
CA PRO A 563 -11.87 -30.34 12.07
C PRO A 563 -12.01 -29.43 13.31
N ARG A 564 -10.97 -28.63 13.61
CA ARG A 564 -10.95 -27.73 14.79
C ARG A 564 -11.55 -26.35 14.52
N VAL A 565 -11.61 -25.94 13.25
CA VAL A 565 -12.03 -24.61 12.81
C VAL A 565 -12.98 -24.74 11.62
N GLU A 566 -13.91 -23.81 11.44
CA GLU A 566 -14.87 -23.78 10.30
C GLU A 566 -14.38 -22.87 9.16
N ASP A 567 -13.08 -22.92 8.88
CA ASP A 567 -12.41 -22.11 7.86
C ASP A 567 -11.76 -23.00 6.78
N GLU A 568 -10.83 -22.44 6.00
CA GLU A 568 -10.12 -23.16 4.94
C GLU A 568 -9.35 -24.38 5.47
N ILE A 569 -8.83 -24.33 6.70
CA ILE A 569 -8.09 -25.45 7.29
C ILE A 569 -9.07 -26.54 7.75
N GLY A 570 -10.21 -26.14 8.30
CA GLY A 570 -11.34 -27.04 8.57
C GLY A 570 -11.82 -27.79 7.34
N PHE A 571 -11.92 -27.07 6.21
CA PHE A 571 -12.25 -27.65 4.92
C PHE A 571 -11.21 -28.66 4.45
N ILE A 572 -9.91 -28.36 4.59
CA ILE A 572 -8.83 -29.30 4.26
C ILE A 572 -8.95 -30.56 5.11
N ALA A 573 -9.18 -30.45 6.42
CA ALA A 573 -9.33 -31.61 7.31
C ALA A 573 -10.52 -32.51 6.91
N ARG A 574 -11.68 -31.91 6.57
CA ARG A 574 -12.86 -32.65 6.07
C ARG A 574 -12.60 -33.33 4.74
N SER A 575 -11.95 -32.62 3.82
CA SER A 575 -11.61 -33.13 2.49
C SER A 575 -10.60 -34.28 2.58
N PHE A 576 -9.59 -34.16 3.44
CA PHE A 576 -8.66 -35.24 3.77
C PHE A 576 -9.39 -36.48 4.32
N ASN A 577 -10.29 -36.32 5.28
CA ASN A 577 -11.05 -37.44 5.82
C ASN A 577 -11.96 -38.13 4.79
N LYS A 578 -12.48 -37.37 3.81
CA LYS A 578 -13.24 -37.92 2.70
C LYS A 578 -12.33 -38.74 1.78
N MET A 579 -11.15 -38.22 1.46
CA MET A 579 -10.13 -38.92 0.67
C MET A 579 -9.66 -40.21 1.36
N ALA A 580 -9.28 -40.15 2.64
CA ALA A 580 -8.83 -41.32 3.41
C ALA A 580 -9.90 -42.43 3.45
N ARG A 581 -11.18 -42.07 3.61
CA ARG A 581 -12.32 -43.02 3.51
C ARG A 581 -12.41 -43.65 2.13
N SER A 582 -12.29 -42.88 1.06
CA SER A 582 -12.32 -43.40 -0.31
C SER A 582 -11.16 -44.38 -0.57
N ILE A 583 -9.95 -44.05 -0.12
CA ILE A 583 -8.78 -44.92 -0.25
C ILE A 583 -8.97 -46.21 0.57
N GLN A 584 -9.47 -46.12 1.80
CA GLN A 584 -9.75 -47.30 2.63
C GLN A 584 -10.79 -48.22 1.99
N ALA A 585 -11.88 -47.65 1.46
CA ALA A 585 -12.89 -48.41 0.74
C ALA A 585 -12.32 -49.07 -0.52
N ALA A 586 -11.43 -48.38 -1.23
CA ALA A 586 -10.72 -48.94 -2.39
C ALA A 586 -9.77 -50.09 -1.98
N LYS A 587 -9.01 -49.95 -0.89
CA LYS A 587 -8.11 -50.98 -0.34
C LYS A 587 -8.87 -52.20 0.16
N LYS A 588 -10.01 -52.03 0.82
CA LYS A 588 -10.84 -53.16 1.28
C LYS A 588 -11.37 -53.98 0.11
N ARG A 589 -11.91 -53.31 -0.91
CA ARG A 589 -12.34 -53.97 -2.16
C ARG A 589 -11.18 -54.71 -2.83
N LEU A 590 -10.00 -54.11 -2.79
CA LEU A 590 -8.76 -54.70 -3.28
C LEU A 590 -8.37 -56.00 -2.57
N GLN A 591 -8.44 -56.01 -1.25
CA GLN A 591 -8.12 -57.17 -0.42
C GLN A 591 -9.13 -58.29 -0.70
N GLU A 592 -10.42 -57.97 -0.77
CA GLU A 592 -11.49 -58.90 -1.18
C GLU A 592 -11.21 -59.52 -2.57
N TYR A 593 -10.51 -58.81 -3.47
CA TYR A 593 -10.08 -59.34 -4.77
C TYR A 593 -8.76 -60.13 -4.72
N ALA A 594 -7.85 -59.80 -3.81
CA ALA A 594 -6.59 -60.53 -3.62
C ALA A 594 -6.87 -61.93 -3.05
N ASP A 595 -7.78 -62.02 -2.09
CA ASP A 595 -8.26 -63.27 -1.49
C ASP A 595 -8.99 -64.16 -2.53
N GLU A 596 -9.62 -63.54 -3.55
CA GLU A 596 -10.28 -64.23 -4.68
C GLU A 596 -9.28 -64.69 -5.78
N LEU A 597 -8.07 -64.11 -5.80
CA LEU A 597 -7.01 -64.42 -6.78
C LEU A 597 -6.03 -65.49 -6.28
N GLU A 598 -5.78 -65.55 -4.96
CA GLU A 598 -4.88 -66.53 -4.33
C GLU A 598 -5.30 -67.99 -4.61
N GLU A 599 -6.60 -68.22 -4.83
CA GLU A 599 -7.16 -69.52 -5.23
C GLU A 599 -6.85 -69.90 -6.69
N LYS A 600 -6.56 -68.92 -7.56
CA LYS A 600 -6.34 -69.11 -9.02
C LYS A 600 -4.86 -69.12 -9.45
N VAL A 601 -3.95 -68.65 -8.61
CA VAL A 601 -2.51 -68.49 -8.96
C VAL A 601 -1.71 -69.79 -8.82
N LYS A 602 -2.27 -70.83 -8.18
CA LYS A 602 -1.60 -72.12 -7.96
C LYS A 602 -1.29 -72.92 -9.25
N ASP A 603 -1.90 -72.58 -10.38
CA ASP A 603 -1.96 -73.48 -11.53
C ASP A 603 -1.06 -73.13 -12.71
N ARG A 604 -0.47 -71.93 -12.83
CA ARG A 604 0.31 -71.48 -14.01
C ARG A 604 1.63 -70.86 -13.59
N THR A 605 2.59 -71.70 -13.21
CA THR A 605 3.97 -71.28 -12.94
C THR A 605 4.93 -72.10 -13.80
N LYS A 606 5.55 -71.45 -14.79
CA LYS A 606 7.01 -71.49 -15.08
C LYS A 606 7.34 -71.06 -16.51
N GLU A 607 8.32 -70.15 -16.58
CA GLU A 607 9.35 -70.02 -17.63
C GLU A 607 9.26 -68.87 -18.65
N LEU A 608 8.57 -67.76 -18.37
CA LEU A 608 8.74 -66.51 -19.15
C LEU A 608 8.57 -65.22 -18.32
N GLU A 609 8.93 -65.24 -17.03
CA GLU A 609 8.49 -64.24 -16.02
C GLU A 609 9.32 -62.94 -15.97
N LYS A 610 10.66 -62.96 -16.06
CA LYS A 610 11.44 -61.84 -15.50
C LYS A 610 11.35 -60.47 -16.23
N THR A 611 11.27 -60.42 -17.55
CA THR A 611 11.28 -59.13 -18.30
C THR A 611 9.87 -58.62 -18.64
N LEU A 612 8.92 -59.55 -18.77
CA LEU A 612 7.51 -59.21 -18.96
C LEU A 612 6.89 -58.72 -17.65
N GLU A 613 7.34 -59.22 -16.49
CA GLU A 613 6.85 -58.80 -15.18
C GLU A 613 7.22 -57.35 -14.86
N GLU A 614 8.47 -56.93 -15.06
CA GLU A 614 8.86 -55.52 -14.85
C GLU A 614 8.05 -54.55 -15.73
N VAL A 615 7.84 -54.87 -17.02
CA VAL A 615 7.03 -54.02 -17.92
C VAL A 615 5.56 -54.05 -17.54
N ARG A 616 5.05 -55.18 -17.04
CA ARG A 616 3.64 -55.34 -16.66
C ARG A 616 3.33 -54.70 -15.31
N GLU A 617 4.26 -54.76 -14.35
CA GLU A 617 4.22 -54.03 -13.08
C GLU A 617 4.29 -52.52 -13.32
N LEU A 618 5.25 -52.04 -14.14
CA LEU A 618 5.36 -50.63 -14.50
C LEU A 618 4.10 -50.13 -15.22
N LYS A 619 3.55 -50.92 -16.14
CA LYS A 619 2.28 -50.59 -16.80
C LYS A 619 1.11 -50.56 -15.82
N GLN A 620 1.05 -51.50 -14.88
CA GLN A 620 -0.01 -51.55 -13.87
C GLN A 620 0.08 -50.37 -12.90
N GLN A 621 1.30 -49.96 -12.53
CA GLN A 621 1.54 -48.76 -11.73
C GLN A 621 1.12 -47.50 -12.51
N GLN A 622 1.52 -47.38 -13.78
CA GLN A 622 1.14 -46.27 -14.64
C GLN A 622 -0.39 -46.18 -14.84
N ASP A 623 -1.07 -47.30 -15.09
CA ASP A 623 -2.53 -47.35 -15.23
C ASP A 623 -3.22 -47.03 -13.88
N GLY A 624 -2.57 -47.31 -12.75
CA GLY A 624 -3.01 -46.88 -11.42
C GLY A 624 -2.91 -45.36 -11.23
N ASP A 625 -1.81 -44.75 -11.66
CA ASP A 625 -1.61 -43.29 -11.61
C ASP A 625 -2.58 -42.56 -12.54
N TYR A 626 -2.87 -43.12 -13.72
CA TYR A 626 -3.91 -42.62 -14.61
C TYR A 626 -5.30 -42.67 -13.96
N PHE A 627 -5.62 -43.77 -13.28
CA PHE A 627 -6.89 -43.90 -12.54
C PHE A 627 -7.03 -42.86 -11.43
N LEU A 628 -5.98 -42.63 -10.64
CA LEU A 628 -6.02 -41.64 -9.57
C LEU A 628 -6.21 -40.22 -10.14
N THR A 629 -5.55 -39.91 -11.26
CA THR A 629 -5.67 -38.61 -11.90
C THR A 629 -7.06 -38.41 -12.52
N SER A 630 -7.63 -39.43 -13.18
CA SER A 630 -9.00 -39.34 -13.74
C SER A 630 -10.04 -39.09 -12.66
N LEU A 631 -9.86 -39.68 -11.46
CA LEU A 631 -10.73 -39.44 -10.30
C LEU A 631 -10.67 -37.99 -9.77
N LEU A 632 -9.57 -37.29 -9.98
CA LEU A 632 -9.43 -35.87 -9.60
C LEU A 632 -10.02 -34.92 -10.65
N ILE A 633 -9.92 -35.27 -11.94
CA ILE A 633 -10.41 -34.45 -13.06
C ILE A 633 -11.94 -34.51 -13.16
N LYS A 634 -12.54 -35.70 -13.06
CA LYS A 634 -13.99 -35.89 -13.26
C LYS A 634 -14.90 -34.96 -12.43
N PRO A 635 -14.66 -34.72 -11.13
CA PRO A 635 -15.48 -33.80 -10.34
C PRO A 635 -15.35 -32.32 -10.73
N LEU A 636 -14.24 -31.94 -11.37
CA LEU A 636 -13.97 -30.59 -11.85
C LEU A 636 -14.61 -30.35 -13.22
N GLY A 637 -14.60 -31.38 -14.08
CA GLY A 637 -15.25 -31.37 -15.40
C GLY A 637 -16.74 -31.75 -15.41
N ALA A 638 -17.44 -31.54 -14.29
CA ALA A 638 -18.84 -31.95 -14.15
C ALA A 638 -19.80 -30.82 -14.53
N ASN A 639 -20.94 -31.18 -15.15
CA ASN A 639 -22.04 -30.26 -15.37
C ASN A 639 -22.80 -30.05 -14.04
N LYS A 640 -22.65 -28.86 -13.45
CA LYS A 640 -23.33 -28.43 -12.22
C LYS A 640 -24.38 -27.35 -12.49
N ALA A 641 -24.65 -27.01 -13.75
CA ALA A 641 -25.65 -26.03 -14.12
C ALA A 641 -27.05 -26.62 -14.00
N VAL A 642 -27.94 -25.90 -13.31
CA VAL A 642 -29.36 -26.23 -13.19
C VAL A 642 -30.16 -24.99 -13.56
N SER A 643 -30.88 -25.04 -14.68
CA SER A 643 -31.77 -23.97 -15.14
C SER A 643 -32.96 -24.55 -15.90
N GLU A 644 -34.10 -23.87 -15.80
CA GLU A 644 -35.31 -24.19 -16.57
C GLU A 644 -35.21 -23.67 -18.02
N ASN A 645 -34.51 -22.54 -18.24
CA ASN A 645 -34.45 -21.87 -19.54
C ASN A 645 -33.21 -22.23 -20.34
N VAL A 646 -32.14 -22.71 -19.70
CA VAL A 646 -30.87 -23.04 -20.35
C VAL A 646 -30.48 -24.47 -19.98
N LYS A 647 -30.45 -25.37 -20.96
CA LYS A 647 -30.00 -26.75 -20.74
C LYS A 647 -28.61 -26.92 -21.33
N VAL A 648 -27.73 -27.59 -20.59
CA VAL A 648 -26.34 -27.85 -20.99
C VAL A 648 -26.11 -29.35 -21.02
N ASP A 649 -25.55 -29.88 -22.11
CA ASP A 649 -25.20 -31.29 -22.27
C ASP A 649 -23.71 -31.41 -22.64
N PHE A 650 -23.03 -32.43 -22.11
CA PHE A 650 -21.60 -32.67 -22.33
C PHE A 650 -21.37 -33.99 -23.05
N LEU A 651 -20.37 -34.01 -23.92
CA LEU A 651 -19.74 -35.21 -24.47
C LEU A 651 -18.23 -35.04 -24.34
N ILE A 652 -17.56 -36.05 -23.80
CA ILE A 652 -16.10 -36.13 -23.68
C ILE A 652 -15.71 -37.55 -24.09
N GLU A 653 -14.69 -37.66 -24.93
CA GLU A 653 -14.05 -38.91 -25.35
C GLU A 653 -12.54 -38.66 -25.39
N GLN A 654 -11.80 -39.29 -24.47
CA GLN A 654 -10.35 -39.10 -24.40
C GLN A 654 -9.64 -40.23 -25.15
N LYS A 655 -8.57 -39.89 -25.86
CA LYS A 655 -7.78 -40.83 -26.65
C LYS A 655 -7.12 -41.88 -25.78
N LYS A 656 -6.59 -41.50 -24.62
CA LYS A 656 -5.90 -42.43 -23.73
C LYS A 656 -6.90 -43.19 -22.86
N LYS A 657 -7.28 -44.37 -23.34
CA LYS A 657 -8.04 -45.37 -22.59
C LYS A 657 -7.09 -46.29 -21.82
N PHE A 658 -7.45 -46.61 -20.59
CA PHE A 658 -6.71 -47.55 -19.75
C PHE A 658 -7.67 -48.41 -18.93
N SER A 659 -7.20 -49.61 -18.59
CA SER A 659 -7.95 -50.57 -17.79
C SER A 659 -7.18 -50.81 -16.50
N PHE A 660 -7.69 -50.30 -15.39
CA PHE A 660 -7.12 -50.56 -14.08
C PHE A 660 -8.03 -51.52 -13.32
N ARG A 661 -7.61 -52.78 -13.26
CA ARG A 661 -8.39 -53.92 -12.73
C ARG A 661 -9.72 -54.10 -13.48
N ARG A 662 -10.85 -53.75 -12.87
CA ARG A 662 -12.19 -53.83 -13.46
C ARG A 662 -12.72 -52.50 -13.99
N PHE A 663 -11.99 -51.40 -13.76
CA PHE A 663 -12.39 -50.08 -14.21
C PHE A 663 -11.75 -49.80 -15.56
N ASN A 664 -12.60 -49.57 -16.55
CA ASN A 664 -12.18 -48.98 -17.82
C ASN A 664 -12.45 -47.48 -17.70
N ASP A 665 -11.40 -46.69 -17.82
CA ASP A 665 -11.49 -45.24 -17.69
C ASP A 665 -10.59 -44.58 -18.74
N GLU A 666 -10.72 -43.27 -18.83
CA GLU A 666 -10.05 -42.44 -19.83
C GLU A 666 -9.45 -41.18 -19.18
N ILE A 667 -8.40 -40.67 -19.79
CA ILE A 667 -7.64 -39.51 -19.29
C ILE A 667 -7.11 -38.72 -20.48
N GLY A 668 -7.17 -37.38 -20.42
CA GLY A 668 -6.65 -36.54 -21.49
C GLY A 668 -6.74 -35.05 -21.16
N GLY A 669 -6.50 -34.21 -22.17
CA GLY A 669 -6.40 -32.75 -22.05
C GLY A 669 -7.73 -32.01 -22.12
N ASP A 670 -8.75 -32.67 -22.67
CA ASP A 670 -10.05 -32.06 -22.92
C ASP A 670 -10.92 -31.97 -21.66
N MET A 671 -11.61 -30.83 -21.48
CA MET A 671 -12.50 -30.64 -20.34
C MET A 671 -13.68 -29.72 -20.65
N ASN A 672 -14.85 -30.12 -20.14
CA ASN A 672 -16.06 -29.32 -20.10
C ASN A 672 -16.40 -28.93 -18.66
N ILE A 673 -16.74 -27.66 -18.42
CA ILE A 673 -17.24 -27.18 -17.12
C ILE A 673 -18.51 -26.40 -17.35
N SER A 674 -19.52 -26.61 -16.50
CA SER A 674 -20.69 -25.73 -16.47
C SER A 674 -21.19 -25.58 -15.06
N ASN A 675 -21.54 -24.35 -14.70
CA ASN A 675 -21.92 -23.99 -13.34
C ASN A 675 -22.85 -22.77 -13.34
N GLN A 676 -23.51 -22.51 -12.22
CA GLN A 676 -24.42 -21.36 -12.07
C GLN A 676 -23.83 -20.29 -11.14
N ILE A 677 -23.89 -19.03 -11.56
CA ILE A 677 -23.48 -17.86 -10.75
C ILE A 677 -24.56 -16.79 -10.75
N THR A 678 -24.46 -15.85 -9.80
CA THR A 678 -25.35 -14.68 -9.72
C THR A 678 -24.53 -13.40 -9.78
N LEU A 679 -24.83 -12.54 -10.76
CA LEU A 679 -24.21 -11.24 -10.94
C LEU A 679 -25.30 -10.16 -11.00
N ARG A 680 -25.19 -9.11 -10.18
CA ARG A 680 -26.16 -8.01 -10.07
C ARG A 680 -27.61 -8.47 -9.89
N GLY A 681 -27.79 -9.53 -9.09
CA GLY A 681 -29.10 -10.15 -8.83
C GLY A 681 -29.67 -10.99 -9.98
N GLN A 682 -28.97 -11.10 -11.11
CA GLN A 682 -29.36 -11.94 -12.26
C GLN A 682 -28.58 -13.25 -12.27
N ARG A 683 -29.21 -14.34 -12.69
CA ARG A 683 -28.59 -15.67 -12.76
C ARG A 683 -27.96 -15.90 -14.14
N TYR A 684 -26.76 -16.45 -14.13
CA TYR A 684 -26.00 -16.77 -15.33
C TYR A 684 -25.51 -18.22 -15.27
N ILE A 685 -25.55 -18.89 -16.43
CA ILE A 685 -24.89 -20.16 -16.65
C ILE A 685 -23.49 -19.90 -17.20
N VAL A 686 -22.48 -20.33 -16.46
CA VAL A 686 -21.09 -20.39 -16.89
C VAL A 686 -20.91 -21.67 -17.70
N PHE A 687 -20.19 -21.59 -18.81
CA PHE A 687 -19.66 -22.77 -19.49
C PHE A 687 -18.20 -22.54 -19.89
N LEU A 688 -17.46 -23.65 -19.96
CA LEU A 688 -16.10 -23.72 -20.46
C LEU A 688 -15.98 -25.01 -21.27
N ASN A 689 -15.45 -24.91 -22.48
CA ASN A 689 -14.94 -26.03 -23.24
C ASN A 689 -13.48 -25.71 -23.55
N ALA A 690 -12.59 -26.64 -23.23
CA ALA A 690 -11.16 -26.40 -23.26
C ALA A 690 -10.37 -27.65 -23.60
N ASP A 691 -9.24 -27.43 -24.27
CA ASP A 691 -8.24 -28.44 -24.61
C ASP A 691 -6.87 -27.97 -24.08
N ALA A 692 -6.28 -28.78 -23.20
CA ALA A 692 -4.96 -28.55 -22.66
C ALA A 692 -3.88 -29.29 -23.44
N MET A 693 -2.79 -28.58 -23.76
CA MET A 693 -1.70 -29.10 -24.58
C MET A 693 -1.16 -30.45 -24.09
N GLY A 694 -1.35 -31.48 -24.92
CA GLY A 694 -0.93 -32.87 -24.68
C GLY A 694 -2.14 -33.79 -24.50
N LYS A 695 -1.97 -35.11 -24.71
CA LYS A 695 -3.12 -36.05 -24.84
C LYS A 695 -3.32 -37.01 -23.67
N SER A 696 -2.29 -37.19 -22.84
CA SER A 696 -2.31 -38.19 -21.76
C SER A 696 -2.03 -37.51 -20.43
N MET A 697 -1.03 -37.96 -19.67
CA MET A 697 -0.74 -37.40 -18.35
C MET A 697 -0.45 -35.90 -18.36
N GLN A 698 0.23 -35.40 -19.41
CA GLN A 698 0.53 -33.98 -19.55
C GLN A 698 -0.75 -33.14 -19.75
N GLY A 699 -1.60 -33.51 -20.72
CA GLY A 699 -2.89 -32.86 -20.95
C GLY A 699 -3.77 -32.91 -19.71
N ALA A 700 -3.84 -34.07 -19.06
CA ALA A 700 -4.59 -34.26 -17.81
C ALA A 700 -4.10 -33.37 -16.67
N GLY A 701 -2.79 -33.13 -16.56
CA GLY A 701 -2.24 -32.15 -15.63
C GLY A 701 -2.71 -30.73 -15.93
N GLY A 702 -2.77 -30.35 -17.20
CA GLY A 702 -3.32 -29.07 -17.65
C GLY A 702 -4.83 -28.93 -17.35
N ALA A 703 -5.62 -29.96 -17.66
CA ALA A 703 -7.06 -30.01 -17.37
C ALA A 703 -7.35 -29.93 -15.86
N LEU A 704 -6.55 -30.61 -15.03
CA LEU A 704 -6.66 -30.56 -13.57
C LEU A 704 -6.44 -29.14 -13.02
N VAL A 705 -5.38 -28.46 -13.47
CA VAL A 705 -5.08 -27.07 -13.08
C VAL A 705 -6.18 -26.13 -13.54
N LEU A 706 -6.60 -26.26 -14.80
CA LEU A 706 -7.69 -25.45 -15.38
C LEU A 706 -8.98 -25.60 -14.55
N GLY A 707 -9.36 -26.84 -14.22
CA GLY A 707 -10.57 -27.14 -13.48
C GLY A 707 -10.54 -26.62 -12.05
N ALA A 708 -9.41 -26.77 -11.35
CA ALA A 708 -9.25 -26.29 -9.99
C ALA A 708 -9.32 -24.76 -9.90
N VAL A 709 -8.69 -24.04 -10.85
CA VAL A 709 -8.73 -22.58 -10.88
C VAL A 709 -10.10 -22.06 -11.29
N CYS A 710 -10.73 -22.66 -12.30
CA CYS A 710 -12.08 -22.30 -12.74
C CYS A 710 -13.09 -22.44 -11.58
N GLU A 711 -13.04 -23.56 -10.84
CA GLU A 711 -13.93 -23.75 -9.70
C GLU A 711 -13.65 -22.77 -8.55
N SER A 712 -12.38 -22.43 -8.29
CA SER A 712 -12.03 -21.39 -7.32
C SER A 712 -12.61 -20.02 -7.70
N ILE A 713 -12.63 -19.66 -8.99
CA ILE A 713 -13.24 -18.41 -9.47
C ILE A 713 -14.77 -18.44 -9.26
N ILE A 714 -15.42 -19.56 -9.57
CA ILE A 714 -16.87 -19.72 -9.42
C ILE A 714 -17.28 -19.65 -7.95
N GLU A 715 -16.62 -20.39 -7.06
CA GLU A 715 -16.95 -20.41 -5.63
C GLU A 715 -16.70 -19.05 -4.95
N ARG A 716 -15.60 -18.37 -5.28
CA ARG A 716 -15.32 -17.02 -4.79
C ARG A 716 -16.39 -16.02 -5.24
N THR A 717 -16.96 -16.19 -6.42
CA THR A 717 -18.07 -15.37 -6.92
C THR A 717 -19.35 -15.58 -6.11
N ARG A 718 -19.59 -16.80 -5.62
CA ARG A 718 -20.75 -17.13 -4.78
C ARG A 718 -20.66 -16.56 -3.36
N ILE A 719 -19.45 -16.43 -2.83
CA ILE A 719 -19.22 -16.01 -1.45
C ILE A 719 -19.04 -14.49 -1.34
N VAL A 720 -18.24 -13.89 -2.23
CA VAL A 720 -17.78 -12.50 -2.10
C VAL A 720 -18.77 -11.51 -2.72
N GLY A 721 -19.36 -10.64 -1.89
CA GLY A 721 -20.33 -9.64 -2.34
C GLY A 721 -19.82 -8.71 -3.45
N SER A 722 -18.56 -8.26 -3.39
CA SER A 722 -17.98 -7.40 -4.43
C SER A 722 -17.79 -8.07 -5.79
N MET A 723 -17.75 -9.41 -5.83
CA MET A 723 -17.71 -10.18 -7.08
C MET A 723 -19.12 -10.26 -7.71
N LYS A 724 -20.16 -10.42 -6.87
CA LYS A 724 -21.56 -10.42 -7.32
C LYS A 724 -21.98 -9.10 -7.94
N GLU A 725 -21.40 -7.97 -7.52
CA GLU A 725 -21.75 -6.66 -8.07
C GLU A 725 -21.12 -6.36 -9.45
N GLN A 726 -20.28 -7.25 -9.97
CA GLN A 726 -19.64 -7.08 -11.27
C GLN A 726 -20.61 -7.27 -12.43
N SER A 727 -20.35 -6.59 -13.56
CA SER A 727 -21.03 -6.88 -14.82
C SER A 727 -20.52 -8.20 -15.42
N PRO A 728 -21.32 -8.90 -16.24
CA PRO A 728 -20.90 -10.15 -16.88
C PRO A 728 -19.61 -9.99 -17.71
N GLU A 729 -19.46 -8.86 -18.41
CA GLU A 729 -18.25 -8.59 -19.20
C GLU A 729 -17.00 -8.44 -18.32
N ARG A 730 -17.15 -7.76 -17.16
CA ARG A 730 -16.05 -7.55 -16.23
C ARG A 730 -15.66 -8.85 -15.53
N TRP A 731 -16.65 -9.63 -15.11
CA TRP A 731 -16.42 -10.93 -14.49
C TRP A 731 -15.68 -11.87 -15.46
N LEU A 732 -16.18 -11.99 -16.70
CA LEU A 732 -15.61 -12.87 -17.71
C LEU A 732 -14.18 -12.47 -18.08
N LYS A 733 -13.92 -11.17 -18.24
CA LYS A 733 -12.56 -10.66 -18.44
C LYS A 733 -11.64 -11.03 -17.27
N ASN A 734 -12.08 -10.83 -16.03
CA ASN A 734 -11.25 -11.12 -14.86
C ASN A 734 -10.96 -12.62 -14.74
N ALA A 735 -11.98 -13.46 -14.96
CA ALA A 735 -11.84 -14.91 -14.98
C ALA A 735 -10.83 -15.36 -16.06
N PHE A 736 -10.95 -14.81 -17.27
CA PHE A 736 -10.02 -15.09 -18.35
C PHE A 736 -8.57 -14.66 -18.03
N ILE A 737 -8.38 -13.47 -17.45
CA ILE A 737 -7.05 -13.00 -17.03
C ILE A 737 -6.47 -13.91 -15.96
N GLU A 738 -7.27 -14.31 -14.97
CA GLU A 738 -6.82 -15.18 -13.89
C GLU A 738 -6.38 -16.55 -14.43
N LEU A 739 -7.18 -17.16 -15.31
CA LEU A 739 -6.80 -18.39 -16.02
C LEU A 739 -5.52 -18.18 -16.84
N HIS A 740 -5.45 -17.12 -17.65
CA HIS A 740 -4.29 -16.83 -18.48
C HIS A 740 -3.01 -16.65 -17.66
N LYS A 741 -3.08 -15.93 -16.53
CA LYS A 741 -1.92 -15.69 -15.65
C LYS A 741 -1.43 -16.93 -14.92
N VAL A 742 -2.34 -17.85 -14.56
CA VAL A 742 -1.92 -19.16 -14.04
C VAL A 742 -1.15 -19.91 -15.12
N PHE A 743 -1.65 -19.96 -16.34
CA PHE A 743 -0.96 -20.68 -17.41
C PHE A 743 0.33 -19.98 -17.89
N GLU A 744 0.43 -18.65 -17.79
CA GLU A 744 1.64 -17.89 -18.11
C GLU A 744 2.80 -18.26 -17.16
N SER A 745 2.49 -18.70 -15.93
CA SER A 745 3.49 -19.18 -14.98
C SER A 745 4.17 -20.49 -15.39
N PHE A 746 3.62 -21.22 -16.37
CA PHE A 746 4.27 -22.38 -16.98
C PHE A 746 5.28 -22.01 -18.07
N GLU A 747 5.52 -20.71 -18.33
CA GLU A 747 6.54 -20.21 -19.27
C GLU A 747 6.47 -20.86 -20.67
N GLY A 748 5.25 -21.10 -21.17
CA GLY A 748 5.01 -21.73 -22.48
C GLY A 748 5.14 -23.26 -22.52
N SER A 749 5.48 -23.91 -21.41
CA SER A 749 5.54 -25.38 -21.32
C SER A 749 4.16 -26.06 -21.28
N MET A 750 3.11 -25.30 -20.98
CA MET A 750 1.72 -25.71 -21.01
C MET A 750 0.87 -24.57 -21.56
N LEU A 751 0.05 -24.86 -22.58
CA LEU A 751 -0.90 -23.92 -23.16
C LEU A 751 -2.28 -24.56 -23.19
N VAL A 752 -3.33 -23.75 -23.13
CA VAL A 752 -4.71 -24.23 -23.18
C VAL A 752 -5.50 -23.42 -24.20
N SER A 753 -6.12 -24.12 -25.14
CA SER A 753 -7.17 -23.55 -25.99
C SER A 753 -8.50 -23.61 -25.23
N SER A 754 -9.31 -22.56 -25.26
CA SER A 754 -10.63 -22.62 -24.60
C SER A 754 -11.64 -21.61 -25.12
N VAL A 755 -12.92 -21.97 -25.01
CA VAL A 755 -14.06 -21.04 -25.03
C VAL A 755 -14.65 -20.98 -23.64
N ILE A 756 -14.70 -19.79 -23.06
CA ILE A 756 -15.37 -19.51 -21.79
C ILE A 756 -16.51 -18.52 -22.02
N GLY A 757 -17.68 -18.80 -21.44
CA GLY A 757 -18.83 -17.92 -21.59
C GLY A 757 -19.82 -17.91 -20.43
N LEU A 758 -20.68 -16.91 -20.46
CA LEU A 758 -21.82 -16.67 -19.57
C LEU A 758 -23.08 -16.54 -20.40
N ILE A 759 -24.15 -17.23 -20.00
CA ILE A 759 -25.46 -17.10 -20.61
C ILE A 759 -26.43 -16.57 -19.56
N ASP A 760 -27.07 -15.46 -19.88
CA ASP A 760 -28.17 -14.91 -19.08
C ASP A 760 -29.41 -15.80 -19.23
N GLU A 761 -29.86 -16.40 -18.12
CA GLU A 761 -31.00 -17.34 -18.11
C GLU A 761 -32.33 -16.68 -18.52
N ASN A 762 -32.45 -15.36 -18.36
CA ASN A 762 -33.69 -14.64 -18.64
C ASN A 762 -33.69 -14.11 -20.09
N SER A 763 -32.63 -13.40 -20.47
CA SER A 763 -32.56 -12.73 -21.77
C SER A 763 -32.04 -13.63 -22.89
N GLY A 764 -31.34 -14.73 -22.59
CA GLY A 764 -30.65 -15.54 -23.61
C GLY A 764 -29.41 -14.86 -24.18
N THR A 765 -28.88 -13.83 -23.50
CA THR A 765 -27.65 -13.18 -23.95
C THR A 765 -26.43 -14.02 -23.61
N LEU A 766 -25.67 -14.40 -24.62
CA LEU A 766 -24.37 -15.07 -24.52
C LEU A 766 -23.24 -14.04 -24.49
N TYR A 767 -22.40 -14.07 -23.46
CA TYR A 767 -21.12 -13.35 -23.35
C TYR A 767 -20.00 -14.38 -23.40
N TYR A 768 -19.03 -14.24 -24.29
CA TYR A 768 -17.98 -15.26 -24.40
C TYR A 768 -16.63 -14.69 -24.86
N ILE A 769 -15.58 -15.44 -24.56
CA ILE A 769 -14.22 -15.24 -25.04
C ILE A 769 -13.74 -16.57 -25.60
N ASN A 770 -13.27 -16.57 -26.85
CA ASN A 770 -12.62 -17.70 -27.50
C ASN A 770 -11.11 -17.42 -27.59
N ALA A 771 -10.30 -18.29 -26.97
CA ALA A 771 -8.84 -18.24 -26.97
C ALA A 771 -8.26 -19.37 -27.82
N GLU A 772 -8.14 -19.10 -29.12
CA GLU A 772 -7.56 -19.98 -30.14
C GLU A 772 -8.13 -21.41 -30.08
N HIS A 773 -9.42 -21.51 -29.78
CA HIS A 773 -10.21 -22.73 -29.75
C HIS A 773 -11.12 -22.77 -31.00
N PRO A 774 -11.54 -23.96 -31.47
CA PRO A 774 -12.40 -24.04 -32.64
C PRO A 774 -13.67 -23.19 -32.50
N TRP A 775 -14.16 -22.65 -33.62
CA TRP A 775 -15.29 -21.74 -33.61
C TRP A 775 -16.56 -22.39 -33.08
N THR A 776 -17.32 -21.59 -32.34
CA THR A 776 -18.59 -21.98 -31.76
C THR A 776 -19.66 -22.00 -32.85
N VAL A 777 -20.51 -23.03 -32.83
CA VAL A 777 -21.55 -23.25 -33.85
C VAL A 777 -22.92 -22.88 -33.28
N LEU A 778 -23.69 -22.12 -34.05
CA LEU A 778 -25.13 -21.92 -33.84
C LEU A 778 -25.90 -22.89 -34.73
N TYR A 779 -26.78 -23.67 -34.12
CA TYR A 779 -27.80 -24.45 -34.83
C TYR A 779 -29.17 -23.82 -34.62
N ARG A 780 -29.78 -23.37 -35.72
CA ARG A 780 -31.09 -22.70 -35.74
C ARG A 780 -31.88 -23.14 -36.97
N ASP A 781 -33.15 -23.48 -36.78
CA ASP A 781 -34.09 -23.84 -37.86
C ASP A 781 -33.55 -24.89 -38.83
N GLY A 782 -32.81 -25.88 -38.31
CA GLY A 782 -32.25 -26.96 -39.12
C GLY A 782 -30.91 -26.66 -39.78
N LYS A 783 -30.32 -25.47 -39.58
CA LYS A 783 -29.05 -25.06 -40.20
C LYS A 783 -27.98 -24.75 -39.16
N ALA A 784 -26.74 -25.10 -39.47
CA ALA A 784 -25.56 -24.82 -38.63
C ALA A 784 -24.68 -23.72 -39.25
N ASP A 785 -24.26 -22.74 -38.45
CA ASP A 785 -23.34 -21.68 -38.88
C ASP A 785 -22.40 -21.25 -37.73
N PHE A 786 -21.21 -20.73 -38.06
CA PHE A 786 -20.27 -20.23 -37.05
C PHE A 786 -20.68 -18.84 -36.55
N ILE A 787 -20.55 -18.59 -35.24
CA ILE A 787 -20.87 -17.27 -34.67
C ILE A 787 -19.68 -16.31 -34.67
N GLU A 788 -18.46 -16.83 -34.64
CA GLU A 788 -17.22 -16.05 -34.76
C GLU A 788 -16.93 -15.66 -36.22
N ARG A 789 -16.25 -14.51 -36.39
CA ARG A 789 -15.76 -14.03 -37.69
C ARG A 789 -14.25 -13.79 -37.70
N ASP A 790 -13.63 -13.86 -36.54
CA ASP A 790 -12.26 -13.45 -36.28
C ASP A 790 -11.74 -14.12 -34.99
N LEU A 791 -10.54 -14.71 -35.05
CA LEU A 791 -9.81 -15.19 -33.88
C LEU A 791 -9.03 -14.02 -33.28
N MET A 792 -9.45 -13.55 -32.10
CA MET A 792 -8.85 -12.38 -31.47
C MET A 792 -7.78 -12.72 -30.42
N PHE A 793 -7.85 -13.88 -29.77
CA PHE A 793 -7.00 -14.22 -28.62
C PHE A 793 -6.18 -15.48 -28.87
N ARG A 794 -4.94 -15.47 -28.36
CA ARG A 794 -4.04 -16.63 -28.33
C ARG A 794 -4.43 -17.59 -27.21
N LYS A 795 -3.94 -18.83 -27.29
CA LYS A 795 -4.05 -19.82 -26.21
C LYS A 795 -3.60 -19.25 -24.85
N LEU A 796 -4.30 -19.66 -23.78
CA LEU A 796 -3.95 -19.33 -22.40
C LEU A 796 -2.50 -19.75 -22.11
N GLY A 797 -1.74 -18.89 -21.44
CA GLY A 797 -0.32 -19.12 -21.11
C GLY A 797 0.71 -18.57 -22.10
N THR A 798 0.27 -17.99 -23.22
CA THR A 798 1.17 -17.34 -24.18
C THR A 798 1.77 -16.05 -23.60
N THR A 799 3.10 -15.97 -23.49
CA THR A 799 3.81 -14.77 -22.99
C THR A 799 3.75 -13.61 -23.98
N GLY A 800 3.64 -12.37 -23.48
CA GLY A 800 3.69 -11.17 -24.32
C GLY A 800 2.36 -10.78 -24.97
N MET A 801 1.23 -11.27 -24.45
CA MET A 801 -0.08 -10.73 -24.80
C MET A 801 -0.27 -9.31 -24.21
N ASP A 802 0.14 -8.29 -24.97
CA ASP A 802 -0.20 -6.88 -24.74
C ASP A 802 -1.58 -6.49 -25.35
N GLY A 803 -2.36 -7.48 -25.79
CA GLY A 803 -3.65 -7.30 -26.45
C GLY A 803 -4.78 -6.85 -25.51
N LYS A 804 -5.69 -6.00 -26.03
CA LYS A 804 -6.90 -5.59 -25.30
C LYS A 804 -7.92 -6.72 -25.32
N ILE A 805 -8.18 -7.31 -24.15
CA ILE A 805 -9.23 -8.32 -23.97
C ILE A 805 -10.59 -7.69 -24.28
N SER A 806 -11.34 -8.35 -25.15
CA SER A 806 -12.69 -7.99 -25.58
C SER A 806 -13.63 -9.17 -25.35
N VAL A 807 -14.87 -8.87 -24.97
CA VAL A 807 -15.93 -9.84 -24.72
C VAL A 807 -16.91 -9.78 -25.88
N LYS A 808 -17.08 -10.91 -26.57
CA LYS A 808 -18.08 -11.03 -27.65
C LYS A 808 -19.45 -11.27 -27.03
N THR A 809 -20.49 -10.76 -27.69
CA THR A 809 -21.88 -10.89 -27.24
C THR A 809 -22.76 -11.39 -28.38
N PHE A 810 -23.59 -12.40 -28.12
CA PHE A 810 -24.55 -12.95 -29.06
C PHE A 810 -25.93 -13.09 -28.40
N GLN A 811 -27.00 -12.90 -29.16
CA GLN A 811 -28.38 -13.00 -28.66
C GLN A 811 -29.00 -14.32 -29.11
N LEU A 812 -29.30 -15.19 -28.16
CA LEU A 812 -30.05 -16.42 -28.42
C LEU A 812 -31.55 -16.13 -28.51
N LEU A 813 -32.22 -16.88 -29.38
CA LEU A 813 -33.65 -16.96 -29.51
C LEU A 813 -34.14 -18.29 -28.94
N PRO A 814 -35.40 -18.36 -28.46
CA PRO A 814 -35.98 -19.63 -28.03
C PRO A 814 -35.87 -20.69 -29.14
N GLY A 815 -35.36 -21.87 -28.80
CA GLY A 815 -35.08 -22.97 -29.74
C GLY A 815 -33.66 -23.00 -30.30
N ASP A 816 -32.83 -21.99 -30.04
CA ASP A 816 -31.43 -22.00 -30.46
C ASP A 816 -30.59 -23.01 -29.68
N ILE A 817 -29.62 -23.61 -30.38
CA ILE A 817 -28.60 -24.47 -29.79
C ILE A 817 -27.21 -23.92 -30.14
N ILE A 818 -26.37 -23.78 -29.12
CA ILE A 818 -24.95 -23.45 -29.24
C ILE A 818 -24.12 -24.70 -29.00
N ILE A 819 -23.15 -24.96 -29.87
CA ILE A 819 -22.21 -26.08 -29.75
C ILE A 819 -20.78 -25.55 -29.78
N ALA A 820 -20.02 -25.80 -28.72
CA ALA A 820 -18.58 -25.59 -28.66
C ALA A 820 -17.87 -26.95 -28.61
N GLY A 821 -16.69 -27.06 -29.21
CA GLY A 821 -15.93 -28.30 -29.18
C GLY A 821 -14.44 -28.13 -29.43
N SER A 822 -13.64 -29.08 -28.93
CA SER A 822 -12.19 -29.16 -29.15
C SER A 822 -11.81 -29.49 -30.59
N ASP A 823 -10.51 -29.38 -30.89
CA ASP A 823 -9.94 -29.65 -32.21
C ASP A 823 -10.11 -31.11 -32.64
N GLY A 824 -10.29 -32.04 -31.70
CA GLY A 824 -10.66 -33.43 -31.99
C GLY A 824 -11.90 -33.58 -32.88
N ARG A 825 -12.79 -32.57 -32.95
CA ARG A 825 -13.95 -32.59 -33.85
C ARG A 825 -13.57 -32.42 -35.34
N ASP A 826 -12.41 -31.83 -35.59
CA ASP A 826 -11.88 -31.53 -36.92
C ASP A 826 -10.72 -32.50 -37.27
N ASP A 827 -10.00 -33.03 -36.27
CA ASP A 827 -8.86 -33.96 -36.36
C ASP A 827 -9.25 -35.43 -36.65
N ILE A 828 -9.97 -35.64 -37.75
CA ILE A 828 -10.50 -36.94 -38.19
C ILE A 828 -9.58 -37.58 -39.23
N LEU A 829 -9.14 -38.82 -39.00
CA LEU A 829 -8.40 -39.62 -39.98
C LEU A 829 -9.36 -40.30 -40.95
N ILE A 830 -9.33 -39.88 -42.22
CA ILE A 830 -10.23 -40.37 -43.27
C ILE A 830 -9.65 -41.62 -43.97
N GLY A 831 -8.32 -41.72 -44.07
CA GLY A 831 -7.66 -42.86 -44.72
C GLY A 831 -6.15 -42.68 -44.85
N ASN A 832 -5.51 -43.49 -45.69
CA ASN A 832 -4.11 -43.32 -46.09
C ASN A 832 -4.03 -43.12 -47.61
N ASP A 833 -3.07 -42.35 -48.09
CA ASP A 833 -2.78 -42.19 -49.53
C ASP A 833 -2.08 -43.44 -50.12
N GLU A 834 -1.84 -43.42 -51.43
CA GLU A 834 -1.17 -44.52 -52.16
C GLU A 834 0.30 -44.73 -51.71
N GLU A 835 0.90 -43.77 -51.01
CA GLU A 835 2.25 -43.83 -50.43
C GLU A 835 2.26 -44.23 -48.94
N GLY A 836 1.07 -44.42 -48.33
CA GLY A 836 0.88 -44.81 -46.94
C GLY A 836 0.87 -43.65 -45.94
N ALA A 837 0.85 -42.39 -46.38
CA ALA A 837 0.71 -41.22 -45.52
C ALA A 837 -0.76 -41.03 -45.08
N ARG A 838 -0.96 -40.55 -43.85
CA ARG A 838 -2.28 -40.38 -43.24
C ARG A 838 -3.00 -39.16 -43.82
N ILE A 839 -4.23 -39.36 -44.30
CA ILE A 839 -5.13 -38.29 -44.78
C ILE A 839 -6.02 -37.84 -43.61
N ILE A 840 -5.78 -36.63 -43.12
CA ILE A 840 -6.58 -35.96 -42.08
C ILE A 840 -7.56 -35.00 -42.76
N ASN A 841 -8.76 -34.85 -42.21
CA ASN A 841 -9.76 -33.91 -42.69
C ASN A 841 -9.21 -32.47 -42.76
N ASP A 842 -9.41 -31.82 -43.90
CA ASP A 842 -9.07 -30.41 -44.16
C ASP A 842 -10.32 -29.54 -44.43
N ASP A 843 -11.52 -30.12 -44.49
CA ASP A 843 -12.77 -29.39 -44.69
C ASP A 843 -13.28 -28.78 -43.38
N GLU A 844 -13.04 -27.47 -43.19
CA GLU A 844 -13.50 -26.67 -42.05
C GLU A 844 -15.04 -26.65 -41.88
N LYS A 845 -15.81 -27.01 -42.92
CA LYS A 845 -17.28 -27.04 -42.88
C LYS A 845 -17.85 -28.43 -42.63
N LEU A 846 -17.01 -29.46 -42.56
CA LEU A 846 -17.46 -30.83 -42.30
C LEU A 846 -18.28 -30.89 -41.00
N PHE A 847 -17.76 -30.29 -39.92
CA PHE A 847 -18.42 -30.30 -38.62
C PHE A 847 -19.81 -29.65 -38.64
N LEU A 848 -20.02 -28.60 -39.43
CA LEU A 848 -21.35 -27.98 -39.60
C LEU A 848 -22.36 -28.96 -40.21
N ARG A 849 -21.96 -29.71 -41.24
CA ARG A 849 -22.82 -30.72 -41.87
C ARG A 849 -23.16 -31.85 -40.90
N LEU A 850 -22.19 -32.29 -40.09
CA LEU A 850 -22.40 -33.33 -39.08
C LEU A 850 -23.38 -32.86 -37.98
N ILE A 851 -23.36 -31.57 -37.61
CA ILE A 851 -24.36 -30.99 -36.70
C ILE A 851 -25.75 -30.99 -37.31
N GLU A 852 -25.88 -30.64 -38.60
CA GLU A 852 -27.16 -30.65 -39.31
C GLU A 852 -27.74 -32.07 -39.42
N GLU A 853 -26.91 -33.06 -39.74
CA GLU A 853 -27.28 -34.49 -39.74
C GLU A 853 -27.70 -34.97 -38.35
N GLY A 854 -26.96 -34.56 -37.32
CA GLY A 854 -27.21 -34.89 -35.92
C GLY A 854 -28.35 -34.11 -35.27
N LYS A 855 -28.96 -33.15 -35.99
CA LYS A 855 -29.99 -32.23 -35.48
C LYS A 855 -29.61 -31.53 -34.17
N GLY A 856 -28.32 -31.27 -33.97
CA GLY A 856 -27.80 -30.67 -32.73
C GLY A 856 -27.71 -31.61 -31.52
N GLU A 857 -27.95 -32.92 -31.66
CA GLU A 857 -27.82 -33.91 -30.58
C GLU A 857 -26.41 -34.51 -30.51
N LEU A 858 -25.75 -34.36 -29.36
CA LEU A 858 -24.33 -34.72 -29.19
C LEU A 858 -24.02 -36.19 -29.50
N SER A 859 -24.88 -37.11 -29.07
CA SER A 859 -24.67 -38.54 -29.31
C SER A 859 -24.73 -38.90 -30.80
N ILE A 860 -25.62 -38.26 -31.56
CA ILE A 860 -25.75 -38.51 -33.00
C ILE A 860 -24.58 -37.88 -33.75
N ILE A 861 -24.19 -36.66 -33.37
CA ILE A 861 -23.02 -35.97 -33.92
C ILE A 861 -21.76 -36.84 -33.77
N TYR A 862 -21.55 -37.40 -32.57
CA TYR A 862 -20.42 -38.28 -32.30
C TYR A 862 -20.41 -39.56 -33.15
N GLU A 863 -21.56 -40.22 -33.31
CA GLU A 863 -21.68 -41.39 -34.19
C GLU A 863 -21.47 -41.01 -35.67
N SER A 864 -21.92 -39.83 -36.11
CA SER A 864 -21.64 -39.32 -37.45
C SER A 864 -20.16 -39.03 -37.66
N ILE A 865 -19.45 -38.44 -36.68
CA ILE A 865 -18.00 -38.25 -36.72
C ILE A 865 -17.27 -39.60 -36.91
N LYS A 866 -17.65 -40.62 -36.13
CA LYS A 866 -17.06 -41.97 -36.22
C LYS A 866 -17.31 -42.67 -37.55
N LYS A 867 -18.41 -42.35 -38.24
CA LYS A 867 -18.69 -42.89 -39.59
C LYS A 867 -17.77 -42.29 -40.65
N VAL A 868 -17.34 -41.04 -40.47
CA VAL A 868 -16.42 -40.37 -41.39
C VAL A 868 -14.99 -40.91 -41.23
N GLY A 869 -14.54 -41.15 -39.99
CA GLY A 869 -13.19 -41.65 -39.74
C GLY A 869 -12.89 -41.82 -38.25
N SER A 870 -11.63 -42.16 -37.92
CA SER A 870 -11.21 -42.32 -36.52
C SER A 870 -10.62 -41.04 -35.94
N LEU A 871 -10.96 -40.71 -34.70
CA LEU A 871 -10.42 -39.57 -33.95
C LEU A 871 -8.90 -39.71 -33.76
N THR A 872 -8.15 -38.64 -34.03
CA THR A 872 -6.69 -38.61 -33.81
C THR A 872 -6.27 -37.84 -32.55
N ASP A 873 -7.20 -37.08 -31.96
CA ASP A 873 -7.06 -36.37 -30.69
C ASP A 873 -8.20 -36.64 -29.70
N ASP A 874 -8.10 -36.06 -28.51
CA ASP A 874 -9.19 -35.98 -27.52
C ASP A 874 -10.37 -35.18 -28.10
N LEU A 875 -11.61 -35.59 -27.81
CA LEU A 875 -12.81 -34.92 -28.30
C LEU A 875 -13.68 -34.49 -27.12
N SER A 876 -14.05 -33.22 -27.09
CA SER A 876 -15.03 -32.68 -26.15
C SER A 876 -16.01 -31.77 -26.86
N LEU A 877 -17.30 -31.93 -26.54
CA LEU A 877 -18.38 -31.11 -27.05
C LEU A 877 -19.26 -30.62 -25.90
N VAL A 878 -19.64 -29.36 -25.95
CA VAL A 878 -20.64 -28.74 -25.06
C VAL A 878 -21.79 -28.26 -25.92
N ARG A 879 -23.00 -28.74 -25.62
CA ARG A 879 -24.27 -28.31 -26.23
C ARG A 879 -25.02 -27.45 -25.22
N ILE A 880 -25.53 -26.31 -25.66
CA ILE A 880 -26.32 -25.40 -24.83
C ILE A 880 -27.58 -24.98 -25.57
N SER A 881 -28.76 -25.35 -25.07
CA SER A 881 -30.04 -24.96 -25.65
C SER A 881 -30.73 -23.89 -24.82
N PHE A 882 -31.43 -22.97 -25.48
CA PHE A 882 -32.22 -21.92 -24.81
C PHE A 882 -33.72 -22.10 -25.08
N LYS A 883 -34.49 -22.37 -24.02
CA LYS A 883 -35.96 -22.56 -24.01
C LYS A 883 -36.42 -23.59 -25.06
N GLU A 884 -35.99 -24.82 -24.85
CA GLU A 884 -36.22 -25.98 -25.73
C GLU A 884 -37.69 -26.47 -25.71
N GLU A 885 -38.44 -26.22 -24.62
CA GLU A 885 -39.87 -26.50 -24.51
C GLU A 885 -40.64 -25.28 -23.94
N GLY A 886 -41.76 -24.92 -24.59
CA GLY A 886 -42.76 -23.99 -24.04
C GLY A 886 -42.66 -22.54 -24.50
N GLY A 887 -43.26 -22.24 -25.65
CA GLY A 887 -43.42 -20.88 -26.17
C GLY A 887 -44.83 -20.61 -26.68
N ILE A 888 -45.85 -20.61 -25.82
CA ILE A 888 -47.15 -20.03 -26.17
C ILE A 888 -47.69 -19.30 -24.94
N GLU A 889 -47.62 -17.98 -24.93
CA GLU A 889 -48.75 -17.15 -24.47
C GLU A 889 -48.58 -15.65 -24.78
N ARG A 890 -49.74 -14.99 -24.92
CA ARG A 890 -50.01 -13.55 -25.11
C ARG A 890 -49.97 -13.00 -26.53
N ILE A 891 -50.96 -13.43 -27.32
CA ILE A 891 -51.35 -12.80 -28.59
C ILE A 891 -52.37 -11.64 -28.36
N GLN A 892 -53.12 -11.60 -27.25
CA GLN A 892 -54.17 -10.58 -27.05
C GLN A 892 -53.68 -9.21 -26.51
N GLU A 893 -52.60 -9.14 -25.73
CA GLU A 893 -52.10 -7.86 -25.17
C GLU A 893 -51.25 -7.04 -26.17
N LYS A 894 -50.61 -7.70 -27.14
CA LYS A 894 -49.75 -7.08 -28.16
C LYS A 894 -50.50 -6.12 -29.10
N GLU A 895 -51.78 -6.39 -29.39
CA GLU A 895 -52.59 -5.57 -30.31
C GLU A 895 -52.83 -4.15 -29.75
N LYS A 896 -53.17 -4.07 -28.45
CA LYS A 896 -53.45 -2.81 -27.75
C LYS A 896 -52.19 -1.95 -27.61
N ILE A 897 -51.05 -2.56 -27.28
CA ILE A 897 -49.78 -1.87 -27.14
C ILE A 897 -49.25 -1.39 -28.51
N ARG A 898 -49.45 -2.18 -29.58
CA ARG A 898 -49.10 -1.78 -30.94
C ARG A 898 -49.87 -0.54 -31.39
N GLN A 899 -51.14 -0.41 -31.00
CA GLN A 899 -51.94 0.80 -31.26
C GLN A 899 -51.43 2.02 -30.46
N LEU A 900 -51.07 1.85 -29.19
CA LEU A 900 -50.48 2.93 -28.36
C LEU A 900 -49.14 3.41 -28.93
N LEU A 901 -48.26 2.49 -29.31
CA LEU A 901 -46.97 2.79 -29.96
C LEU A 901 -47.14 3.56 -31.27
N LYS A 902 -48.15 3.20 -32.08
CA LYS A 902 -48.46 3.91 -33.33
C LYS A 902 -48.94 5.34 -33.05
N LYS A 903 -49.88 5.52 -32.11
CA LYS A 903 -50.38 6.85 -31.69
C LYS A 903 -49.28 7.73 -31.10
N ALA A 904 -48.40 7.16 -30.27
CA ALA A 904 -47.25 7.88 -29.69
C ALA A 904 -46.29 8.39 -30.79
N LYS A 905 -46.03 7.58 -31.81
CA LYS A 905 -45.19 7.96 -32.96
C LYS A 905 -45.82 9.09 -33.78
N GLU A 906 -47.13 9.03 -34.05
CA GLU A 906 -47.89 10.06 -34.78
C GLU A 906 -47.90 11.40 -34.01
N LYS A 907 -48.20 11.38 -32.70
CA LYS A 907 -48.20 12.57 -31.85
C LYS A 907 -46.82 13.23 -31.74
N SER A 908 -45.75 12.42 -31.67
CA SER A 908 -44.39 12.93 -31.71
C SER A 908 -44.02 13.61 -33.03
N GLN A 909 -44.56 13.17 -34.17
CA GLN A 909 -44.30 13.80 -35.48
C GLN A 909 -44.95 15.18 -35.55
N ASN A 910 -46.09 15.37 -34.87
CA ASN A 910 -46.80 16.64 -34.73
C ASN A 910 -46.21 17.58 -33.65
N LYS A 911 -44.95 17.39 -33.24
CA LYS A 911 -44.23 18.14 -32.19
C LYS A 911 -44.84 18.07 -30.77
N ASN A 912 -45.85 17.25 -30.50
CA ASN A 912 -46.41 17.10 -29.16
C ASN A 912 -45.73 15.94 -28.39
N ILE A 913 -44.57 16.21 -27.78
CA ILE A 913 -43.72 15.19 -27.15
C ILE A 913 -44.28 14.71 -25.80
N GLU A 914 -44.99 15.57 -25.05
CA GLU A 914 -45.55 15.23 -23.73
C GLU A 914 -46.71 14.23 -23.84
N GLU A 915 -47.60 14.42 -24.81
CA GLU A 915 -48.70 13.50 -25.09
C GLU A 915 -48.18 12.14 -25.60
N ALA A 916 -47.09 12.14 -26.38
CA ALA A 916 -46.41 10.92 -26.81
C ALA A 916 -45.75 10.16 -25.65
N LEU A 917 -45.24 10.86 -24.64
CA LEU A 917 -44.73 10.26 -23.41
C LEU A 917 -45.84 9.63 -22.58
N SER A 918 -46.97 10.33 -22.39
CA SER A 918 -48.12 9.78 -21.66
C SER A 918 -48.63 8.47 -22.26
N LEU A 919 -48.70 8.38 -23.59
CA LEU A 919 -49.10 7.16 -24.29
C LEU A 919 -48.07 6.02 -24.14
N LEU A 920 -46.79 6.35 -24.00
CA LEU A 920 -45.74 5.36 -23.76
C LEU A 920 -45.69 4.92 -22.30
N GLU A 921 -45.93 5.82 -21.34
CA GLU A 921 -46.07 5.48 -19.92
C GLU A 921 -47.31 4.59 -19.70
N GLU A 922 -48.41 4.84 -20.43
CA GLU A 922 -49.57 3.94 -20.45
C GLU A 922 -49.18 2.56 -21.01
N ALA A 923 -48.45 2.51 -22.13
CA ALA A 923 -47.96 1.24 -22.69
C ALA A 923 -47.02 0.49 -21.73
N ASP A 924 -46.16 1.21 -21.01
CA ASP A 924 -45.21 0.67 -20.03
C ASP A 924 -45.91 0.11 -18.79
N SER A 925 -47.05 0.70 -18.41
CA SER A 925 -47.89 0.20 -17.31
C SER A 925 -48.65 -1.10 -17.65
N ILE A 926 -48.82 -1.38 -18.94
CA ILE A 926 -49.47 -2.62 -19.41
C ILE A 926 -48.45 -3.76 -19.48
N ASP A 927 -47.28 -3.50 -20.06
CA ASP A 927 -46.17 -4.47 -20.13
C ASP A 927 -44.82 -3.73 -20.05
N ASP A 928 -44.17 -3.85 -18.90
CA ASP A 928 -42.88 -3.20 -18.61
C ASP A 928 -41.69 -3.90 -19.28
N ARG A 929 -41.92 -5.03 -19.95
CA ARG A 929 -40.87 -5.86 -20.58
C ARG A 929 -40.68 -5.58 -22.07
N LEU A 930 -41.41 -4.62 -22.64
CA LEU A 930 -41.33 -4.32 -24.07
C LEU A 930 -40.16 -3.38 -24.41
N PRO A 931 -39.14 -3.84 -25.16
CA PRO A 931 -37.98 -3.03 -25.52
C PRO A 931 -38.35 -1.77 -26.31
N GLU A 932 -39.37 -1.86 -27.18
CA GLU A 932 -39.79 -0.75 -28.05
C GLU A 932 -40.35 0.42 -27.25
N VAL A 933 -41.09 0.13 -26.17
CA VAL A 933 -41.66 1.14 -25.27
C VAL A 933 -40.55 1.85 -24.51
N LYS A 934 -39.66 1.09 -23.87
CA LYS A 934 -38.50 1.63 -23.12
C LYS A 934 -37.56 2.46 -24.01
N LYS A 935 -37.30 2.00 -25.24
CA LYS A 935 -36.51 2.74 -26.24
C LYS A 935 -37.20 4.05 -26.67
N GLY A 936 -38.53 4.04 -26.78
CA GLY A 936 -39.35 5.22 -27.01
C GLY A 936 -39.22 6.24 -25.88
N LEU A 937 -39.46 5.81 -24.63
CA LEU A 937 -39.35 6.64 -23.42
C LEU A 937 -37.95 7.25 -23.29
N LEU A 938 -36.90 6.44 -23.47
CA LEU A 938 -35.51 6.89 -23.51
C LEU A 938 -35.31 8.02 -24.55
N LYS A 939 -35.73 7.78 -25.80
CA LYS A 939 -35.56 8.73 -26.91
C LYS A 939 -36.26 10.06 -26.62
N TYR A 940 -37.48 10.04 -26.09
CA TYR A 940 -38.27 11.25 -25.84
C TYR A 940 -37.78 12.02 -24.61
N HIS A 941 -37.39 11.34 -23.53
CA HIS A 941 -36.75 12.01 -22.38
C HIS A 941 -35.41 12.66 -22.74
N ILE A 942 -34.62 12.07 -23.65
CA ILE A 942 -33.41 12.73 -24.18
C ILE A 942 -33.77 14.02 -24.91
N ARG A 943 -34.85 14.03 -25.72
CA ARG A 943 -35.30 15.24 -26.44
C ARG A 943 -35.77 16.34 -25.49
N LEU A 944 -36.45 15.99 -24.39
CA LEU A 944 -36.85 16.92 -23.33
C LEU A 944 -35.70 17.31 -22.37
N LYS A 945 -34.48 16.81 -22.61
CA LYS A 945 -33.30 17.01 -21.73
C LYS A 945 -33.49 16.50 -20.30
N ASN A 946 -34.45 15.60 -20.06
CA ASN A 946 -34.63 14.92 -18.77
C ASN A 946 -33.67 13.72 -18.68
N TYR A 947 -32.39 14.01 -18.45
CA TYR A 947 -31.33 13.01 -18.46
C TYR A 947 -31.43 11.99 -17.32
N SER A 948 -32.05 12.35 -16.19
CA SER A 948 -32.19 11.42 -15.06
C SER A 948 -33.18 10.30 -15.37
N LYS A 949 -34.39 10.62 -15.85
CA LYS A 949 -35.36 9.61 -16.31
C LYS A 949 -34.83 8.84 -17.51
N ALA A 950 -34.17 9.51 -18.46
CA ALA A 950 -33.53 8.84 -19.59
C ALA A 950 -32.50 7.80 -19.13
N SER A 951 -31.70 8.08 -18.10
CA SER A 951 -30.73 7.10 -17.58
C SER A 951 -31.39 5.90 -16.90
N GLN A 952 -32.58 6.05 -16.33
CA GLN A 952 -33.34 4.94 -15.75
C GLN A 952 -33.89 4.04 -16.86
N PHE A 953 -34.61 4.60 -17.84
CA PHE A 953 -35.16 3.81 -18.94
C PHE A 953 -34.09 3.16 -19.83
N ALA A 954 -32.90 3.77 -19.93
CA ALA A 954 -31.76 3.14 -20.60
C ALA A 954 -31.29 1.87 -19.88
N GLU A 955 -31.28 1.87 -18.54
CA GLU A 955 -30.93 0.70 -17.74
C GLU A 955 -32.00 -0.39 -17.84
N GLU A 956 -33.27 -0.02 -17.72
CA GLU A 956 -34.39 -0.96 -17.88
C GLU A 956 -34.38 -1.61 -19.26
N TYR A 957 -34.14 -0.84 -20.33
CA TYR A 957 -33.98 -1.39 -21.68
C TYR A 957 -32.80 -2.38 -21.76
N LEU A 958 -31.65 -2.03 -21.17
CA LEU A 958 -30.46 -2.89 -21.19
C LEU A 958 -30.60 -4.15 -20.34
N ASN A 959 -31.54 -4.20 -19.39
CA ASN A 959 -31.89 -5.43 -18.68
C ASN A 959 -32.68 -6.40 -19.58
N ILE A 960 -33.43 -5.87 -20.55
CA ILE A 960 -34.23 -6.68 -21.48
C ILE A 960 -33.43 -7.07 -22.72
N ARG A 961 -32.68 -6.12 -23.30
CA ARG A 961 -31.77 -6.34 -24.44
C ARG A 961 -30.35 -5.88 -24.12
N PRO A 962 -29.60 -6.69 -23.36
CA PRO A 962 -28.25 -6.34 -22.97
C PRO A 962 -27.27 -6.17 -24.14
N VAL A 963 -27.54 -6.79 -25.31
CA VAL A 963 -26.64 -6.82 -26.48
C VAL A 963 -26.56 -5.48 -27.23
N ASP A 964 -27.55 -4.59 -27.08
CA ASP A 964 -27.64 -3.34 -27.86
C ASP A 964 -26.53 -2.34 -27.48
N LYS A 965 -25.49 -2.28 -28.33
CA LYS A 965 -24.28 -1.49 -28.10
C LYS A 965 -24.53 0.01 -28.22
N GLU A 966 -25.44 0.41 -29.11
CA GLU A 966 -25.82 1.83 -29.28
C GLU A 966 -26.51 2.36 -28.03
N ILE A 967 -27.45 1.59 -27.48
CA ILE A 967 -28.12 1.97 -26.23
C ILE A 967 -27.14 1.94 -25.06
N LEU A 968 -26.16 1.04 -25.03
CA LEU A 968 -25.11 1.03 -24.01
C LEU A 968 -24.26 2.33 -24.04
N PHE A 969 -23.90 2.82 -25.22
CA PHE A 969 -23.26 4.14 -25.37
C PHE A 969 -24.19 5.27 -24.89
N ILE A 970 -25.45 5.24 -25.32
CA ILE A 970 -26.45 6.25 -24.94
C ILE A 970 -26.64 6.27 -23.42
N ALA A 971 -26.70 5.10 -22.77
CA ALA A 971 -26.82 4.96 -21.32
C ALA A 971 -25.64 5.64 -20.60
N SER A 972 -24.41 5.37 -21.04
CA SER A 972 -23.21 6.04 -20.52
C SER A 972 -23.27 7.56 -20.74
N TYR A 973 -23.70 8.00 -21.92
CA TYR A 973 -23.82 9.42 -22.26
C TYR A 973 -24.87 10.14 -21.39
N VAL A 974 -26.08 9.60 -21.26
CA VAL A 974 -27.17 10.23 -20.50
C VAL A 974 -26.88 10.23 -19.01
N ALA A 975 -26.31 9.15 -18.47
CA ALA A 975 -25.88 9.08 -17.06
C ALA A 975 -24.83 10.16 -16.75
N ARG A 976 -23.86 10.38 -17.65
CA ARG A 976 -22.87 11.46 -17.51
C ARG A 976 -23.55 12.84 -17.52
N ARG A 977 -24.52 13.06 -18.42
CA ARG A 977 -25.29 14.33 -18.49
C ARG A 977 -26.15 14.54 -17.24
N ALA A 978 -26.61 13.47 -16.60
CA ALA A 978 -27.31 13.48 -15.32
C ALA A 978 -26.38 13.60 -14.09
N ARG A 979 -25.05 13.72 -14.29
CA ARG A 979 -24.02 13.74 -13.23
C ARG A 979 -23.91 12.44 -12.40
N GLN A 980 -24.43 11.34 -12.92
CA GLN A 980 -24.29 10.00 -12.33
C GLN A 980 -22.99 9.35 -12.84
N PHE A 981 -21.84 9.90 -12.42
CA PHE A 981 -20.54 9.59 -13.05
C PHE A 981 -20.09 8.12 -12.88
N GLN A 982 -20.34 7.49 -11.72
CA GLN A 982 -20.03 6.08 -11.50
C GLN A 982 -20.84 5.16 -12.42
N LYS A 983 -22.15 5.42 -12.56
CA LYS A 983 -23.03 4.68 -13.46
C LYS A 983 -22.64 4.89 -14.94
N ALA A 984 -22.29 6.13 -15.28
CA ALA A 984 -21.80 6.46 -16.61
C ALA A 984 -20.49 5.73 -16.94
N GLN A 985 -19.57 5.64 -15.98
CA GLN A 985 -18.33 4.90 -16.10
C GLN A 985 -18.62 3.41 -16.31
N ASP A 986 -19.49 2.80 -15.51
CA ASP A 986 -19.86 1.38 -15.65
C ASP A 986 -20.36 1.04 -17.06
N PHE A 987 -21.35 1.77 -17.58
CA PHE A 987 -21.85 1.53 -18.94
C PHE A 987 -20.78 1.77 -20.02
N GLY A 988 -19.94 2.80 -19.83
CA GLY A 988 -18.87 3.11 -20.78
C GLY A 988 -17.80 2.02 -20.80
N GLU A 989 -17.41 1.50 -19.64
CA GLU A 989 -16.44 0.41 -19.51
C GLU A 989 -16.99 -0.91 -20.07
N ARG A 990 -18.27 -1.21 -19.84
CA ARG A 990 -18.94 -2.37 -20.46
C ARG A 990 -18.89 -2.27 -21.99
N LEU A 991 -19.15 -1.10 -22.55
CA LEU A 991 -19.03 -0.90 -24.00
C LEU A 991 -17.58 -0.99 -24.46
N LEU A 992 -16.62 -0.48 -23.70
CA LEU A 992 -15.19 -0.60 -24.01
C LEU A 992 -14.73 -2.06 -24.06
N LEU A 993 -15.28 -2.93 -23.20
CA LEU A 993 -15.00 -4.36 -23.23
C LEU A 993 -15.61 -5.07 -24.44
N ARG A 994 -16.68 -4.53 -25.04
CA ARG A 994 -17.31 -5.13 -26.23
C ARG A 994 -16.74 -4.58 -27.54
N GLU A 995 -16.46 -3.28 -27.56
CA GLU A 995 -15.93 -2.55 -28.71
C GLU A 995 -14.79 -1.62 -28.26
N PRO A 996 -13.56 -2.16 -28.12
CA PRO A 996 -12.39 -1.40 -27.67
C PRO A 996 -12.07 -0.18 -28.54
N GLU A 997 -12.47 -0.22 -29.81
CA GLU A 997 -12.20 0.81 -30.82
C GLU A 997 -13.37 1.81 -31.01
N HIS A 998 -14.39 1.77 -30.14
CA HIS A 998 -15.53 2.69 -30.25
C HIS A 998 -15.14 4.13 -29.86
N ILE A 999 -14.77 4.95 -30.85
CA ILE A 999 -14.22 6.31 -30.66
C ILE A 999 -15.11 7.22 -29.78
N ARG A 1000 -16.42 7.26 -30.01
CA ARG A 1000 -17.32 8.15 -29.23
C ARG A 1000 -17.35 7.75 -27.75
N ASN A 1001 -17.22 6.46 -27.45
CA ASN A 1001 -17.20 5.94 -26.09
C ASN A 1001 -15.87 6.27 -25.39
N LEU A 1002 -14.74 6.13 -26.08
CA LEU A 1002 -13.43 6.54 -25.55
C LEU A 1002 -13.41 8.04 -25.18
N ILE A 1003 -13.94 8.89 -26.06
CA ILE A 1003 -14.08 10.33 -25.78
C ILE A 1003 -15.01 10.58 -24.57
N ASN A 1004 -16.11 9.83 -24.47
CA ASN A 1004 -17.04 9.94 -23.36
C ASN A 1004 -16.40 9.48 -22.04
N LEU A 1005 -15.67 8.37 -22.04
CA LEU A 1005 -14.92 7.84 -20.90
C LEU A 1005 -13.81 8.79 -20.45
N SER A 1006 -13.03 9.39 -21.36
CA SER A 1006 -12.05 10.42 -20.99
C SER A 1006 -12.70 11.57 -20.22
N ARG A 1007 -13.88 12.03 -20.64
CA ARG A 1007 -14.64 13.07 -19.91
C ARG A 1007 -15.16 12.62 -18.55
N ILE A 1008 -15.61 11.37 -18.45
CA ILE A 1008 -16.07 10.77 -17.19
C ILE A 1008 -14.89 10.66 -16.21
N SER A 1009 -13.74 10.17 -16.67
CA SER A 1009 -12.53 10.02 -15.87
C SER A 1009 -11.99 11.37 -15.38
N ILE A 1010 -12.04 12.43 -16.21
CA ILE A 1010 -11.74 13.81 -15.76
C ILE A 1010 -12.70 14.26 -14.66
N ALA A 1011 -14.02 14.02 -14.83
CA ALA A 1011 -15.02 14.39 -13.82
C ALA A 1011 -14.83 13.64 -12.50
N LEU A 1012 -14.36 12.39 -12.56
CA LEU A 1012 -14.01 11.56 -11.39
C LEU A 1012 -12.59 11.83 -10.84
N ARG A 1013 -11.85 12.81 -11.40
CA ARG A 1013 -10.47 13.17 -11.03
C ARG A 1013 -9.45 12.02 -11.22
N ASN A 1014 -9.73 11.08 -12.11
CA ASN A 1014 -8.79 10.02 -12.49
C ASN A 1014 -8.10 10.40 -13.82
N TYR A 1015 -7.12 11.29 -13.72
CA TYR A 1015 -6.45 11.87 -14.88
C TYR A 1015 -5.62 10.87 -15.68
N GLU A 1016 -5.03 9.87 -15.03
CA GLU A 1016 -4.24 8.83 -15.71
C GLU A 1016 -5.11 7.98 -16.63
N ARG A 1017 -6.26 7.47 -16.13
CA ARG A 1017 -7.21 6.75 -16.99
C ARG A 1017 -7.79 7.64 -18.09
N ALA A 1018 -7.99 8.94 -17.80
CA ALA A 1018 -8.44 9.88 -18.82
C ALA A 1018 -7.43 10.01 -19.98
N LYS A 1019 -6.12 10.08 -19.66
CA LYS A 1019 -5.03 10.11 -20.63
C LYS A 1019 -4.94 8.80 -21.42
N GLU A 1020 -5.10 7.65 -20.78
CA GLU A 1020 -5.11 6.33 -21.46
C GLU A 1020 -6.22 6.25 -22.52
N HIS A 1021 -7.48 6.51 -22.14
CA HIS A 1021 -8.60 6.48 -23.08
C HIS A 1021 -8.42 7.51 -24.20
N LEU A 1022 -7.85 8.68 -23.90
CA LEU A 1022 -7.63 9.72 -24.89
C LEU A 1022 -6.50 9.38 -25.85
N ARG A 1023 -5.42 8.76 -25.37
CA ARG A 1023 -4.32 8.27 -26.20
C ARG A 1023 -4.84 7.26 -27.21
N GLU A 1024 -5.76 6.39 -26.79
CA GLU A 1024 -6.40 5.46 -27.70
C GLU A 1024 -7.33 6.14 -28.70
N ALA A 1025 -8.17 7.07 -28.24
CA ALA A 1025 -9.02 7.84 -29.13
C ALA A 1025 -8.20 8.59 -30.18
N HIS A 1026 -7.04 9.13 -29.79
CA HIS A 1026 -6.11 9.82 -30.68
C HIS A 1026 -5.38 8.87 -31.64
N ARG A 1027 -5.10 7.62 -31.23
CA ARG A 1027 -4.53 6.58 -32.12
C ARG A 1027 -5.50 6.24 -33.26
N LEU A 1028 -6.79 6.15 -32.95
CA LEU A 1028 -7.82 5.79 -33.91
C LEU A 1028 -8.21 6.97 -34.83
N GLU A 1029 -8.40 8.16 -34.27
CA GLU A 1029 -8.71 9.38 -35.03
C GLU A 1029 -7.86 10.58 -34.56
N PRO A 1030 -6.65 10.77 -35.10
CA PRO A 1030 -5.74 11.84 -34.70
C PRO A 1030 -6.30 13.25 -34.91
N GLU A 1031 -7.07 13.44 -35.99
CA GLU A 1031 -7.63 14.71 -36.45
C GLU A 1031 -8.97 15.08 -35.78
N ASN A 1032 -9.46 14.27 -34.83
CA ASN A 1032 -10.75 14.54 -34.21
C ASN A 1032 -10.68 15.79 -33.29
N SER A 1033 -11.42 16.84 -33.67
CA SER A 1033 -11.43 18.13 -32.96
C SER A 1033 -11.79 18.02 -31.47
N GLN A 1034 -12.58 17.02 -31.05
CA GLN A 1034 -12.94 16.82 -29.64
C GLN A 1034 -11.78 16.19 -28.86
N VAL A 1035 -11.05 15.26 -29.47
CA VAL A 1035 -9.87 14.61 -28.88
C VAL A 1035 -8.77 15.64 -28.64
N GLN A 1036 -8.48 16.49 -29.62
CA GLN A 1036 -7.47 17.55 -29.50
C GLN A 1036 -7.82 18.57 -28.39
N LYS A 1037 -9.09 18.99 -28.30
CA LYS A 1037 -9.56 19.90 -27.23
C LYS A 1037 -9.38 19.30 -25.83
N ILE A 1038 -9.72 18.02 -25.67
CA ILE A 1038 -9.57 17.32 -24.38
C ILE A 1038 -8.09 17.14 -24.04
N LYS A 1039 -7.24 16.87 -25.03
CA LYS A 1039 -5.78 16.72 -24.86
C LYS A 1039 -5.16 18.01 -24.36
N GLN A 1040 -5.43 19.14 -25.01
CA GLN A 1040 -4.98 20.46 -24.58
C GLN A 1040 -5.48 20.83 -23.17
N ALA A 1041 -6.69 20.42 -22.80
CA ALA A 1041 -7.22 20.64 -21.46
C ALA A 1041 -6.50 19.80 -20.41
N LEU A 1042 -6.14 18.55 -20.73
CA LEU A 1042 -5.40 17.66 -19.84
C LEU A 1042 -3.91 18.02 -19.73
N ASP A 1043 -3.28 18.57 -20.76
CA ASP A 1043 -1.88 19.02 -20.72
C ASP A 1043 -1.68 20.29 -19.87
N LYS A 1044 -2.78 21.03 -19.58
CA LYS A 1044 -2.79 22.23 -18.71
C LYS A 1044 -3.00 21.92 -17.23
N ILE A 1045 -3.41 20.69 -16.90
CA ILE A 1045 -3.67 20.18 -15.55
C ILE A 1045 -2.45 19.36 -15.13
#